data_AF-A0A1J0EEC5-F1
#
_entry.id   AF-A0A1J0EEC5-F1
#
_cell.length_a   1.000
_cell.length_b   1.000
_cell.length_c   1.000
_cell.angle_alpha   90.00
_cell.angle_beta   90.00
_cell.angle_gamma   90.00
#
_symmetry.space_group_name_H-M   'P 1'
#
loop_
_entity.id
_entity.type
_entity.pdbx_description
1 polymer ?
#
loop_
_entity_poly.entity_id
_entity_poly.type
_entity_poly.pdbx_seq_one_letter_code
_entity_poly.pdbx_strand_id
1 'polypeptide(L)'
;MSEDKEGTGAEIMGIETPTIVVSAAPGAIKLNWAYGAAGTDNDTLIVWWCGGEEIDRYYVQSGLKSYVINNLLPETLYRVFAYGVREGVESNPTWKDITTQAIVSPPQSPTNLVAFPQLSLMDLKWSPSINASSYKISFGRAPNSQDGRTETSIDPKHCFDRLLSDTSYWFEVVAVNNAGESEPTRVIERTLKYTEPPVPEPPETPGNLQAAPAITTMQLQWSASARATGYVISYWAEPGGTTFTIDTRLLTEALEKLTANTLYAVQVVAVNAYGESSAASTTVRTLAGNPLKPYPFNEEVHFSEVKLTWGGGAPEYEVYWGLVNQYPAVIGCYLTTRNEDTFQDLLPDTRYFFHVRAKNGSAYSVAATKTLDIGPDRTQPRNVRDSGRTFSDVWLTWDMPEDSAFLMGYEITCPDIPIIQTTQPECIVTGLIPEKAYVFTIQPRQPPDRRPALTASISVKTHDYVPPSRPQRIKLTPLTLDSAELSWMASEDNVGVTGYEVRRNGVAWVRANGTSHTINGLVDGVIDTFEVRASDAANNLSRSAYLTHKYSQPLLPGAPTNFRVKTGLVPLLEWDRPNGPVSPDGYKIAITGPQGTVLPYESIKESLAPVLLPLTRYDVEIVAYNNHGNSPALRGVIPVSAGE
;
A
#
# COMPACT_ATOMS: atom_id res chain seq x y z
N MET A 1 46.38 -111.06 -114.01
CA MET A 1 46.58 -112.51 -114.04
C MET A 1 46.48 -112.96 -112.59
N SER A 2 45.27 -113.40 -112.22
CA SER A 2 44.90 -114.82 -112.00
C SER A 2 45.31 -115.25 -110.59
N GLU A 3 44.34 -115.28 -109.68
CA GLU A 3 43.69 -116.51 -109.16
C GLU A 3 44.55 -117.14 -108.06
N ASP A 4 44.16 -117.11 -106.77
CA ASP A 4 43.04 -117.72 -106.05
C ASP A 4 43.47 -119.00 -105.28
N LYS A 5 42.99 -119.08 -104.04
CA LYS A 5 42.85 -120.25 -103.14
C LYS A 5 44.09 -120.80 -102.42
N GLU A 6 44.00 -121.30 -101.19
CA GLU A 6 43.09 -121.16 -100.03
C GLU A 6 43.71 -122.07 -98.93
N GLY A 7 43.49 -121.73 -97.66
CA GLY A 7 43.54 -122.65 -96.51
C GLY A 7 44.84 -122.65 -95.69
N THR A 8 44.86 -122.59 -94.36
CA THR A 8 43.84 -122.52 -93.28
C THR A 8 44.64 -122.47 -91.96
N GLY A 9 44.19 -121.71 -90.95
CA GLY A 9 44.76 -121.78 -89.59
C GLY A 9 44.17 -120.74 -88.64
N ALA A 10 43.14 -121.14 -87.90
CA ALA A 10 42.37 -120.47 -86.82
C ALA A 10 43.16 -119.45 -85.96
N GLU A 11 42.67 -118.21 -85.81
CA GLU A 11 41.79 -117.72 -84.72
C GLU A 11 42.42 -117.71 -83.31
N ILE A 12 42.84 -116.52 -82.85
CA ILE A 12 42.47 -115.93 -81.54
C ILE A 12 42.41 -114.39 -81.72
N MET A 13 41.21 -113.82 -81.86
CA MET A 13 40.98 -112.37 -81.83
C MET A 13 40.40 -111.97 -80.45
N GLY A 14 40.95 -110.93 -79.79
CA GLY A 14 40.27 -110.34 -78.63
C GLY A 14 41.03 -109.42 -77.66
N ILE A 15 42.32 -109.12 -77.82
CA ILE A 15 43.05 -108.20 -76.91
C ILE A 15 43.11 -106.79 -77.50
N GLU A 16 42.41 -105.84 -76.89
CA GLU A 16 42.38 -104.43 -77.32
C GLU A 16 43.65 -103.68 -76.92
N THR A 17 44.15 -102.81 -77.80
CA THR A 17 45.26 -101.90 -77.54
C THR A 17 44.80 -100.69 -76.69
N PRO A 18 45.47 -100.36 -75.57
CA PRO A 18 45.04 -99.24 -74.71
C PRO A 18 45.35 -97.88 -75.34
N THR A 19 44.44 -96.92 -75.26
CA THR A 19 44.73 -95.50 -75.53
C THR A 19 45.37 -94.86 -74.31
N ILE A 20 46.41 -94.03 -74.47
CA ILE A 20 47.14 -93.42 -73.34
C ILE A 20 47.14 -91.89 -73.36
N VAL A 21 47.07 -91.29 -72.17
CA VAL A 21 47.32 -89.87 -71.89
C VAL A 21 48.41 -89.75 -70.84
N VAL A 22 49.46 -88.97 -71.14
CA VAL A 22 50.63 -88.80 -70.27
C VAL A 22 50.81 -87.34 -69.88
N SER A 23 51.25 -87.11 -68.64
CA SER A 23 51.61 -85.80 -68.09
C SER A 23 52.89 -85.88 -67.26
N ALA A 24 53.76 -84.89 -67.39
CA ALA A 24 55.06 -84.84 -66.74
C ALA A 24 55.06 -83.93 -65.52
N ALA A 25 55.84 -84.34 -64.51
CA ALA A 25 56.25 -83.56 -63.35
C ALA A 25 57.78 -83.60 -63.23
N PRO A 26 58.41 -82.81 -62.34
CA PRO A 26 59.84 -82.93 -62.08
C PRO A 26 60.17 -84.32 -61.52
N GLY A 27 60.86 -85.13 -62.32
CA GLY A 27 61.27 -86.50 -61.98
C GLY A 27 60.16 -87.57 -61.95
N ALA A 28 59.00 -87.31 -62.55
CA ALA A 28 57.94 -88.32 -62.69
C ALA A 28 57.08 -88.12 -63.94
N ILE A 29 56.50 -89.21 -64.45
CA ILE A 29 55.50 -89.21 -65.53
C ILE A 29 54.27 -89.97 -65.05
N LYS A 30 53.11 -89.31 -65.06
CA LYS A 30 51.81 -89.95 -64.83
C LYS A 30 51.20 -90.39 -66.17
N LEU A 31 50.83 -91.65 -66.25
CA LEU A 31 50.10 -92.26 -67.35
C LEU A 31 48.68 -92.59 -66.91
N ASN A 32 47.71 -92.32 -67.76
CA ASN A 32 46.35 -92.83 -67.67
C ASN A 32 46.01 -93.51 -68.99
N TRP A 33 45.25 -94.60 -68.95
CA TRP A 33 44.88 -95.34 -70.14
C TRP A 33 43.44 -95.85 -70.12
N ALA A 34 42.89 -96.09 -71.29
CA ALA A 34 41.56 -96.66 -71.46
C ALA A 34 41.54 -97.70 -72.58
N TYR A 35 40.71 -98.73 -72.38
CA TYR A 35 40.37 -99.73 -73.40
C TYR A 35 39.00 -99.38 -74.00
N GLY A 36 38.71 -99.90 -75.18
CA GLY A 36 37.39 -99.84 -75.80
C GLY A 36 36.37 -100.72 -75.06
N ALA A 37 35.15 -100.77 -75.61
CA ALA A 37 33.99 -101.38 -74.93
C ALA A 37 34.11 -102.90 -74.67
N ALA A 38 35.07 -103.61 -75.28
CA ALA A 38 35.27 -105.04 -75.09
C ALA A 38 36.49 -105.41 -74.20
N GLY A 39 37.30 -104.43 -73.77
CA GLY A 39 38.58 -104.66 -73.07
C GLY A 39 38.62 -104.30 -71.58
N THR A 40 37.49 -104.34 -70.86
CA THR A 40 37.39 -103.75 -69.50
C THR A 40 38.26 -104.43 -68.43
N ASP A 41 38.59 -105.72 -68.59
CA ASP A 41 39.35 -106.55 -67.62
C ASP A 41 40.78 -106.93 -68.07
N ASN A 42 41.40 -106.18 -69.00
CA ASN A 42 42.79 -106.43 -69.37
C ASN A 42 43.77 -105.85 -68.32
N ASP A 43 44.78 -106.63 -67.95
CA ASP A 43 45.99 -106.12 -67.30
C ASP A 43 46.73 -105.21 -68.28
N THR A 44 47.58 -104.32 -67.79
CA THR A 44 48.33 -103.37 -68.65
C THR A 44 49.81 -103.41 -68.29
N LEU A 45 50.65 -103.77 -69.26
CA LEU A 45 52.10 -103.66 -69.12
C LEU A 45 52.54 -102.27 -69.56
N ILE A 46 53.17 -101.53 -68.64
CA ILE A 46 53.80 -100.24 -68.93
C ILE A 46 55.30 -100.43 -69.07
N VAL A 47 55.90 -99.91 -70.12
CA VAL A 47 57.34 -99.98 -70.37
C VAL A 47 57.84 -98.58 -70.67
N TRP A 48 58.96 -98.13 -70.09
CA TRP A 48 59.53 -96.82 -70.44
C TRP A 48 60.99 -96.91 -70.82
N TRP A 49 61.31 -96.15 -71.86
CA TRP A 49 62.61 -96.11 -72.48
C TRP A 49 63.21 -94.71 -72.32
N CYS A 50 64.53 -94.66 -72.20
CA CYS A 50 65.30 -93.43 -72.24
C CYS A 50 66.53 -93.68 -73.12
N GLY A 51 66.79 -92.79 -74.08
CA GLY A 51 67.95 -92.92 -74.97
C GLY A 51 67.91 -94.14 -75.92
N GLY A 52 66.73 -94.75 -76.13
CA GLY A 52 66.57 -95.92 -77.01
C GLY A 52 66.74 -97.28 -76.33
N GLU A 53 67.05 -97.31 -75.03
CA GLU A 53 67.04 -98.52 -74.22
C GLU A 53 65.84 -98.55 -73.26
N GLU A 54 65.35 -99.75 -72.98
CA GLU A 54 64.35 -99.96 -71.95
C GLU A 54 64.97 -99.73 -70.57
N ILE A 55 64.38 -98.80 -69.81
CA ILE A 55 64.82 -98.52 -68.44
C ILE A 55 64.20 -99.53 -67.48
N ASP A 56 62.89 -99.70 -67.56
CA ASP A 56 62.17 -100.67 -66.74
C ASP A 56 60.75 -100.89 -67.31
N ARG A 57 60.06 -101.89 -66.76
CA ARG A 57 58.68 -102.22 -67.06
C ARG A 57 57.89 -102.59 -65.82
N TYR A 58 56.60 -102.33 -65.85
CA TYR A 58 55.71 -102.60 -64.73
C TYR A 58 54.35 -103.16 -65.19
N TYR A 59 53.95 -104.28 -64.59
CA TYR A 59 52.65 -104.90 -64.81
C TYR A 59 51.59 -104.30 -63.89
N VAL A 60 50.57 -103.68 -64.48
CA VAL A 60 49.43 -103.11 -63.76
C VAL A 60 48.23 -104.04 -63.90
N GLN A 61 47.72 -104.53 -62.77
CA GLN A 61 46.57 -105.43 -62.74
C GLN A 61 45.30 -104.75 -63.27
N SER A 62 44.42 -105.58 -63.84
CA SER A 62 43.08 -105.26 -64.30
C SER A 62 42.29 -104.54 -63.19
N GLY A 63 41.68 -103.41 -63.56
CA GLY A 63 40.96 -102.51 -62.65
C GLY A 63 41.63 -101.16 -62.41
N LEU A 64 42.96 -101.03 -62.54
CA LEU A 64 43.64 -99.74 -62.51
C LEU A 64 43.85 -99.21 -63.93
N LYS A 65 43.56 -97.91 -64.11
CA LYS A 65 43.64 -97.21 -65.39
C LYS A 65 44.64 -96.04 -65.37
N SER A 66 45.52 -96.02 -64.36
CA SER A 66 46.59 -95.03 -64.23
C SER A 66 47.79 -95.57 -63.46
N TYR A 67 48.98 -95.08 -63.80
CA TYR A 67 50.24 -95.39 -63.12
C TYR A 67 51.17 -94.18 -63.16
N VAL A 68 52.00 -94.00 -62.13
CA VAL A 68 53.01 -92.94 -62.09
C VAL A 68 54.39 -93.57 -62.05
N ILE A 69 55.19 -93.27 -63.06
CA ILE A 69 56.61 -93.60 -63.09
C ILE A 69 57.33 -92.50 -62.31
N ASN A 70 58.00 -92.86 -61.23
CA ASN A 70 58.76 -91.94 -60.37
C ASN A 70 60.27 -92.18 -60.52
N ASN A 71 61.08 -91.31 -59.90
CA ASN A 71 62.55 -91.37 -59.93
C ASN A 71 63.15 -91.24 -61.34
N LEU A 72 62.48 -90.50 -62.21
CA LEU A 72 63.01 -90.11 -63.50
C LEU A 72 63.93 -88.90 -63.34
N LEU A 73 64.85 -88.70 -64.29
CA LEU A 73 65.66 -87.50 -64.31
C LEU A 73 64.78 -86.30 -64.71
N PRO A 74 64.89 -85.12 -64.07
CA PRO A 74 64.24 -83.89 -64.53
C PRO A 74 64.69 -83.50 -65.94
N GLU A 75 63.84 -82.77 -66.67
CA GLU A 75 64.11 -82.25 -68.03
C GLU A 75 64.58 -83.31 -69.04
N THR A 76 64.25 -84.58 -68.81
CA THR A 76 64.71 -85.72 -69.61
C THR A 76 63.56 -86.31 -70.41
N LEU A 77 63.80 -86.57 -71.71
CA LEU A 77 62.82 -87.15 -72.62
C LEU A 77 62.72 -88.67 -72.42
N TYR A 78 61.51 -89.15 -72.14
CA TYR A 78 61.20 -90.58 -72.06
C TYR A 78 60.16 -90.95 -73.11
N ARG A 79 60.28 -92.16 -73.65
CA ARG A 79 59.22 -92.81 -74.43
C ARG A 79 58.53 -93.82 -73.56
N VAL A 80 57.21 -93.74 -73.43
CA VAL A 80 56.45 -94.67 -72.59
C VAL A 80 55.45 -95.44 -73.43
N PHE A 81 55.41 -96.75 -73.23
CA PHE A 81 54.57 -97.73 -73.92
C PHE A 81 53.54 -98.30 -72.95
N ALA A 82 52.35 -98.61 -73.45
CA ALA A 82 51.35 -99.39 -72.76
C ALA A 82 50.82 -100.51 -73.67
N TYR A 83 50.88 -101.75 -73.17
CA TYR A 83 50.39 -102.96 -73.82
C TYR A 83 49.19 -103.49 -73.02
N GLY A 84 48.13 -103.90 -73.70
CA GLY A 84 47.07 -104.69 -73.09
C GLY A 84 47.52 -106.13 -72.94
N VAL A 85 47.33 -106.71 -71.76
CA VAL A 85 47.74 -108.09 -71.47
C VAL A 85 46.53 -108.89 -71.00
N ARG A 86 46.33 -110.05 -71.62
CA ARG A 86 45.32 -111.02 -71.21
C ARG A 86 45.89 -112.42 -71.31
N GLU A 87 45.80 -113.17 -70.20
CA GLU A 87 46.30 -114.55 -70.10
C GLU A 87 47.77 -114.72 -70.56
N GLY A 88 48.60 -113.70 -70.32
CA GLY A 88 50.02 -113.71 -70.64
C GLY A 88 50.38 -113.34 -72.09
N VAL A 89 49.41 -112.96 -72.91
CA VAL A 89 49.62 -112.48 -74.29
C VAL A 89 49.48 -110.96 -74.35
N GLU A 90 50.42 -110.28 -75.01
CA GLU A 90 50.46 -108.82 -75.15
C GLU A 90 49.79 -108.34 -76.46
N SER A 91 49.06 -107.23 -76.40
CA SER A 91 48.54 -106.52 -77.58
C SER A 91 49.66 -105.75 -78.29
N ASN A 92 49.35 -105.16 -79.45
CA ASN A 92 50.18 -104.06 -79.96
C ASN A 92 50.17 -102.90 -78.94
N PRO A 93 51.30 -102.20 -78.70
CA PRO A 93 51.34 -101.10 -77.76
C PRO A 93 50.80 -99.79 -78.33
N THR A 94 50.34 -98.92 -77.45
CA THR A 94 50.33 -97.47 -77.70
C THR A 94 51.51 -96.84 -76.99
N TRP A 95 52.13 -95.83 -77.58
CA TRP A 95 53.26 -95.14 -76.96
C TRP A 95 53.21 -93.63 -77.16
N LYS A 96 53.93 -92.90 -76.29
CA LYS A 96 54.08 -91.44 -76.35
C LYS A 96 55.42 -90.98 -75.79
N ASP A 97 55.98 -89.96 -76.42
CA ASP A 97 57.18 -89.25 -75.97
C ASP A 97 56.79 -88.10 -75.03
N ILE A 98 57.50 -87.95 -73.91
CA ILE A 98 57.27 -86.87 -72.94
C ILE A 98 58.53 -86.53 -72.12
N THR A 99 58.77 -85.24 -71.91
CA THR A 99 59.90 -84.70 -71.12
C THR A 99 59.45 -84.31 -69.72
N THR A 100 60.19 -84.73 -68.67
CA THR A 100 59.96 -84.33 -67.27
C THR A 100 60.23 -82.83 -67.04
N GLN A 101 59.65 -82.21 -65.99
CA GLN A 101 59.75 -80.75 -65.73
C GLN A 101 60.90 -80.38 -64.77
N ALA A 102 61.17 -79.08 -64.55
CA ALA A 102 62.21 -78.54 -63.63
C ALA A 102 61.69 -78.26 -62.19
N ILE A 103 62.57 -78.19 -61.17
CA ILE A 103 62.22 -78.05 -59.72
C ILE A 103 62.14 -76.55 -59.27
N VAL A 104 61.23 -76.15 -58.34
CA VAL A 104 61.00 -74.77 -57.78
C VAL A 104 61.19 -74.65 -56.23
N SER A 105 61.38 -73.43 -55.67
CA SER A 105 61.72 -73.09 -54.25
C SER A 105 60.51 -72.72 -53.32
N PRO A 106 60.65 -72.64 -51.96
CA PRO A 106 59.55 -72.35 -51.02
C PRO A 106 58.92 -70.93 -51.12
N PRO A 107 57.70 -70.70 -50.60
CA PRO A 107 56.97 -69.42 -50.69
C PRO A 107 57.47 -68.33 -49.73
N GLN A 108 57.15 -67.07 -50.03
CA GLN A 108 57.34 -65.94 -49.09
C GLN A 108 56.18 -65.80 -48.10
N SER A 109 56.47 -65.25 -46.90
CA SER A 109 55.46 -65.00 -45.87
C SER A 109 54.35 -64.06 -46.32
N PRO A 110 53.09 -64.28 -45.88
CA PRO A 110 52.00 -63.33 -46.09
C PRO A 110 52.33 -61.94 -45.55
N THR A 111 51.79 -60.88 -46.16
CA THR A 111 51.94 -59.50 -45.65
C THR A 111 50.57 -58.83 -45.50
N ASN A 112 50.49 -57.77 -44.67
CA ASN A 112 49.26 -57.01 -44.40
C ASN A 112 48.10 -57.86 -43.84
N LEU A 113 48.40 -58.78 -42.92
CA LEU A 113 47.37 -59.56 -42.22
C LEU A 113 46.56 -58.64 -41.30
N VAL A 114 45.26 -58.52 -41.58
CA VAL A 114 44.30 -57.76 -40.78
C VAL A 114 43.10 -58.64 -40.39
N ALA A 115 42.55 -58.38 -39.21
CA ALA A 115 41.39 -59.07 -38.65
C ALA A 115 40.24 -58.09 -38.44
N PHE A 116 39.02 -58.46 -38.83
CA PHE A 116 37.81 -57.66 -38.67
C PHE A 116 36.87 -58.38 -37.68
N PRO A 117 36.77 -57.90 -36.43
CA PRO A 117 36.00 -58.58 -35.40
C PRO A 117 34.50 -58.36 -35.58
N GLN A 118 33.75 -59.45 -35.43
CA GLN A 118 32.31 -59.42 -35.26
C GLN A 118 31.93 -60.10 -33.94
N LEU A 119 30.63 -60.25 -33.66
CA LEU A 119 30.14 -60.78 -32.39
C LEU A 119 30.60 -62.23 -32.14
N SER A 120 30.52 -63.08 -33.16
CA SER A 120 30.91 -64.51 -33.10
C SER A 120 31.70 -64.97 -34.33
N LEU A 121 32.15 -64.02 -35.15
CA LEU A 121 32.93 -64.26 -36.36
C LEU A 121 34.22 -63.42 -36.33
N MET A 122 35.24 -63.86 -37.07
CA MET A 122 36.42 -63.06 -37.38
C MET A 122 36.78 -63.22 -38.85
N ASP A 123 36.72 -62.14 -39.62
CA ASP A 123 37.19 -62.12 -41.00
C ASP A 123 38.67 -61.73 -41.06
N LEU A 124 39.49 -62.54 -41.72
CA LEU A 124 40.90 -62.27 -41.98
C LEU A 124 41.15 -61.96 -43.45
N LYS A 125 42.04 -61.00 -43.71
CA LYS A 125 42.56 -60.70 -45.05
C LYS A 125 44.05 -60.43 -44.99
N TRP A 126 44.78 -60.87 -46.01
CA TRP A 126 46.21 -60.59 -46.20
C TRP A 126 46.52 -60.38 -47.69
N SER A 127 47.78 -60.11 -48.02
CA SER A 127 48.25 -59.95 -49.41
C SER A 127 48.74 -61.29 -49.98
N PRO A 128 48.50 -61.61 -51.27
CA PRO A 128 49.04 -62.80 -51.92
C PRO A 128 50.55 -62.94 -51.76
N SER A 129 51.02 -64.18 -51.57
CA SER A 129 52.42 -64.55 -51.33
C SER A 129 53.02 -65.05 -52.62
N ILE A 130 54.22 -64.57 -52.94
CA ILE A 130 54.97 -65.03 -54.12
C ILE A 130 55.31 -66.52 -53.95
N ASN A 131 55.08 -67.30 -55.02
CA ASN A 131 55.27 -68.77 -55.09
C ASN A 131 54.37 -69.60 -54.17
N ALA A 132 53.31 -69.04 -53.58
CA ALA A 132 52.35 -69.79 -52.77
C ALA A 132 51.31 -70.49 -53.66
N SER A 133 51.03 -71.77 -53.39
CA SER A 133 49.88 -72.48 -53.96
C SER A 133 48.69 -72.54 -52.99
N SER A 134 48.92 -72.36 -51.70
CA SER A 134 47.89 -72.29 -50.67
C SER A 134 48.43 -71.60 -49.40
N TYR A 135 47.55 -71.44 -48.41
CA TYR A 135 47.84 -70.91 -47.09
C TYR A 135 47.35 -71.86 -46.01
N LYS A 136 48.10 -71.97 -44.93
CA LYS A 136 47.74 -72.62 -43.68
C LYS A 136 47.44 -71.53 -42.64
N ILE A 137 46.22 -71.51 -42.09
CA ILE A 137 45.75 -70.51 -41.13
C ILE A 137 45.49 -71.20 -39.81
N SER A 138 46.29 -70.88 -38.79
CA SER A 138 46.15 -71.38 -37.43
C SER A 138 45.50 -70.33 -36.55
N PHE A 139 44.57 -70.71 -35.67
CA PHE A 139 43.99 -69.78 -34.70
C PHE A 139 43.70 -70.42 -33.35
N GLY A 140 43.75 -69.63 -32.28
CA GLY A 140 43.46 -70.06 -30.92
C GLY A 140 43.15 -68.89 -29.99
N ARG A 141 42.74 -69.14 -28.75
CA ARG A 141 42.51 -68.05 -27.78
C ARG A 141 43.84 -67.42 -27.36
N ALA A 142 43.92 -66.09 -27.40
CA ALA A 142 45.09 -65.34 -26.97
C ALA A 142 45.25 -65.35 -25.44
N PRO A 143 46.48 -65.28 -24.89
CA PRO A 143 47.75 -65.21 -25.62
C PRO A 143 48.34 -66.58 -26.00
N ASN A 144 48.10 -67.63 -25.21
CA ASN A 144 48.90 -68.87 -25.24
C ASN A 144 48.06 -70.17 -25.23
N SER A 145 46.89 -70.18 -25.86
CA SER A 145 46.15 -71.44 -26.08
C SER A 145 46.98 -72.39 -26.95
N GLN A 146 47.28 -73.59 -26.43
CA GLN A 146 47.90 -74.69 -27.19
C GLN A 146 46.88 -75.44 -28.08
N ASP A 147 45.58 -75.18 -27.91
CA ASP A 147 44.46 -75.81 -28.64
C ASP A 147 44.15 -75.08 -29.96
N GLY A 148 45.18 -74.69 -30.70
CA GLY A 148 45.02 -73.98 -31.97
C GLY A 148 44.45 -74.88 -33.07
N ARG A 149 43.39 -74.45 -33.75
CA ARG A 149 42.88 -75.15 -34.95
C ARG A 149 43.59 -74.61 -36.19
N THR A 150 43.85 -75.49 -37.15
CA THR A 150 44.48 -75.13 -38.41
C THR A 150 43.52 -75.40 -39.57
N GLU A 151 43.34 -74.42 -40.43
CA GLU A 151 42.56 -74.49 -41.66
C GLU A 151 43.43 -74.14 -42.86
N THR A 152 42.96 -74.42 -44.07
CA THR A 152 43.69 -74.05 -45.30
C THR A 152 42.83 -73.18 -46.20
N SER A 153 43.46 -72.26 -46.92
CA SER A 153 42.80 -71.41 -47.91
C SER A 153 43.68 -71.31 -49.16
N ILE A 154 43.06 -71.29 -50.34
CA ILE A 154 43.75 -70.96 -51.59
C ILE A 154 43.66 -69.45 -51.90
N ASP A 155 42.77 -68.73 -51.22
CA ASP A 155 42.60 -67.29 -51.35
C ASP A 155 43.32 -66.55 -50.21
N PRO A 156 43.75 -65.29 -50.40
CA PRO A 156 44.42 -64.48 -49.37
C PRO A 156 43.42 -63.89 -48.35
N LYS A 157 42.43 -64.69 -47.94
CA LYS A 157 41.37 -64.35 -46.99
C LYS A 157 40.82 -65.62 -46.35
N HIS A 158 40.24 -65.49 -45.15
CA HIS A 158 39.55 -66.58 -44.47
C HIS A 158 38.56 -66.01 -43.45
N CYS A 159 37.46 -66.71 -43.16
CA CYS A 159 36.47 -66.29 -42.17
C CYS A 159 36.30 -67.40 -41.14
N PHE A 160 36.52 -67.08 -39.86
CA PHE A 160 36.25 -67.98 -38.75
C PHE A 160 34.86 -67.70 -38.19
N ASP A 161 34.09 -68.77 -37.99
CA ASP A 161 32.80 -68.72 -37.33
C ASP A 161 32.83 -69.29 -35.91
N ARG A 162 31.72 -69.10 -35.19
CA ARG A 162 31.47 -69.68 -33.85
C ARG A 162 32.53 -69.33 -32.80
N LEU A 163 33.13 -68.15 -32.91
CA LEU A 163 33.97 -67.58 -31.86
C LEU A 163 33.11 -67.09 -30.69
N LEU A 164 33.66 -67.10 -29.49
CA LEU A 164 32.99 -66.47 -28.34
C LEU A 164 33.05 -64.96 -28.47
N SER A 165 31.99 -64.25 -28.11
CA SER A 165 31.96 -62.79 -28.01
C SER A 165 32.89 -62.27 -26.90
N ASP A 166 33.36 -61.03 -27.02
CA ASP A 166 34.28 -60.36 -26.07
C ASP A 166 35.54 -61.18 -25.72
N THR A 167 36.00 -62.00 -26.67
CA THR A 167 37.11 -62.94 -26.45
C THR A 167 38.24 -62.66 -27.44
N SER A 168 39.48 -62.58 -26.94
CA SER A 168 40.66 -62.35 -27.76
C SER A 168 41.18 -63.64 -28.39
N TYR A 169 41.45 -63.62 -29.69
CA TYR A 169 42.00 -64.72 -30.46
C TYR A 169 43.30 -64.31 -31.16
N TRP A 170 44.25 -65.23 -31.26
CA TRP A 170 45.43 -65.09 -32.12
C TRP A 170 45.18 -65.84 -33.43
N PHE A 171 45.70 -65.31 -34.53
CA PHE A 171 45.63 -65.89 -35.87
C PHE A 171 47.01 -65.84 -36.52
N GLU A 172 47.43 -66.94 -37.14
CA GLU A 172 48.73 -67.10 -37.77
C GLU A 172 48.55 -67.66 -39.18
N VAL A 173 49.16 -67.03 -40.19
CA VAL A 173 49.05 -67.45 -41.60
C VAL A 173 50.42 -67.78 -42.16
N VAL A 174 50.52 -68.96 -42.79
CA VAL A 174 51.72 -69.50 -43.43
C VAL A 174 51.40 -69.78 -44.90
N ALA A 175 52.26 -69.38 -45.84
CA ALA A 175 52.10 -69.71 -47.25
C ALA A 175 52.79 -71.05 -47.56
N VAL A 176 52.17 -71.88 -48.41
CA VAL A 176 52.61 -73.26 -48.68
C VAL A 176 52.71 -73.53 -50.18
N ASN A 177 53.77 -74.20 -50.61
CA ASN A 177 53.87 -74.85 -51.91
C ASN A 177 54.57 -76.22 -51.82
N ASN A 178 54.75 -76.89 -52.96
CA ASN A 178 55.39 -78.22 -53.01
C ASN A 178 56.86 -78.23 -52.54
N ALA A 179 57.51 -77.07 -52.40
CA ALA A 179 58.88 -76.95 -51.93
C ALA A 179 58.99 -76.65 -50.42
N GLY A 180 57.90 -76.18 -49.78
CA GLY A 180 57.87 -75.97 -48.32
C GLY A 180 56.86 -74.91 -47.86
N GLU A 181 56.94 -74.59 -46.56
CA GLU A 181 56.16 -73.55 -45.89
C GLU A 181 57.00 -72.26 -45.74
N SER A 182 56.35 -71.09 -45.73
CA SER A 182 56.98 -69.80 -45.37
C SER A 182 57.07 -69.60 -43.85
N GLU A 183 57.77 -68.55 -43.40
CA GLU A 183 57.63 -68.09 -42.01
C GLU A 183 56.20 -67.58 -41.74
N PRO A 184 55.66 -67.75 -40.51
CA PRO A 184 54.31 -67.35 -40.15
C PRO A 184 54.14 -65.83 -40.00
N THR A 185 52.95 -65.32 -40.29
CA THR A 185 52.52 -63.95 -39.99
C THR A 185 51.35 -63.97 -39.01
N ARG A 186 51.45 -63.22 -37.90
CA ARG A 186 50.51 -63.30 -36.77
C ARG A 186 49.77 -61.99 -36.47
N VAL A 187 48.48 -62.09 -36.11
CA VAL A 187 47.65 -60.99 -35.58
C VAL A 187 46.86 -61.46 -34.35
N ILE A 188 46.56 -60.56 -33.42
CA ILE A 188 45.68 -60.81 -32.27
C ILE A 188 44.54 -59.81 -32.33
N GLU A 189 43.31 -60.29 -32.22
CA GLU A 189 42.13 -59.42 -32.23
C GLU A 189 41.03 -59.94 -31.31
N ARG A 190 40.17 -59.05 -30.80
CA ARG A 190 39.06 -59.41 -29.90
C ARG A 190 37.71 -59.31 -30.60
N THR A 191 36.89 -60.36 -30.52
CA THR A 191 35.49 -60.35 -30.99
C THR A 191 34.66 -59.30 -30.25
N LEU A 192 33.62 -58.79 -30.91
CA LEU A 192 32.75 -57.78 -30.30
C LEU A 192 32.00 -58.34 -29.09
N LYS A 193 31.66 -57.47 -28.14
CA LYS A 193 30.86 -57.81 -26.97
C LYS A 193 29.37 -57.79 -27.32
N TYR A 194 28.62 -58.79 -26.85
CA TYR A 194 27.16 -58.76 -26.92
C TYR A 194 26.61 -57.72 -25.94
N THR A 195 25.81 -56.80 -26.45
CA THR A 195 25.00 -55.87 -25.65
C THR A 195 23.53 -56.14 -25.95
N GLU A 196 22.74 -56.40 -24.92
CA GLU A 196 21.30 -56.63 -25.02
C GLU A 196 20.56 -55.36 -25.49
N PRO A 197 19.52 -55.45 -26.34
CA PRO A 197 18.71 -54.29 -26.71
C PRO A 197 17.97 -53.70 -25.49
N PRO A 198 17.75 -52.36 -25.44
CA PRO A 198 17.09 -51.73 -24.30
C PRO A 198 15.63 -52.17 -24.17
N VAL A 199 15.21 -52.49 -22.94
CA VAL A 199 13.84 -52.87 -22.57
C VAL A 199 12.91 -51.64 -22.70
N PRO A 200 11.66 -51.78 -23.20
CA PRO A 200 10.69 -50.69 -23.17
C PRO A 200 10.35 -50.31 -21.72
N GLU A 201 10.62 -49.06 -21.36
CA GLU A 201 10.51 -48.51 -20.00
C GLU A 201 9.64 -47.24 -19.99
N PRO A 202 8.97 -46.92 -18.85
CA PRO A 202 8.27 -45.66 -18.67
C PRO A 202 9.23 -44.46 -18.74
N PRO A 203 8.73 -43.24 -18.97
CA PRO A 203 9.58 -42.05 -19.07
C PRO A 203 10.29 -41.73 -17.76
N GLU A 204 11.36 -40.94 -17.86
CA GLU A 204 12.02 -40.38 -16.69
C GLU A 204 11.22 -39.23 -16.07
N THR A 205 11.38 -39.03 -14.76
CA THR A 205 10.76 -37.93 -14.02
C THR A 205 11.09 -36.58 -14.66
N PRO A 206 10.12 -35.68 -14.86
CA PRO A 206 10.38 -34.33 -15.34
C PRO A 206 11.41 -33.58 -14.48
N GLY A 207 12.42 -32.99 -15.11
CA GLY A 207 13.45 -32.20 -14.42
C GLY A 207 13.04 -30.72 -14.26
N ASN A 208 13.66 -30.01 -13.32
CA ASN A 208 13.58 -28.55 -13.18
C ASN A 208 12.15 -27.97 -13.15
N LEU A 209 11.21 -28.61 -12.45
CA LEU A 209 9.87 -28.06 -12.26
C LEU A 209 9.94 -26.72 -11.50
N GLN A 210 9.56 -25.65 -12.18
CA GLN A 210 9.45 -24.30 -11.65
C GLN A 210 8.01 -23.83 -11.73
N ALA A 211 7.56 -23.12 -10.69
CA ALA A 211 6.24 -22.52 -10.63
C ALA A 211 6.37 -21.03 -10.29
N ALA A 212 5.90 -20.18 -11.19
CA ALA A 212 5.84 -18.74 -11.02
C ALA A 212 4.39 -18.32 -10.68
N PRO A 213 4.07 -18.06 -9.39
CA PRO A 213 2.72 -17.73 -8.98
C PRO A 213 2.36 -16.28 -9.34
N ALA A 214 1.11 -16.07 -9.71
CA ALA A 214 0.43 -14.78 -9.74
C ALA A 214 -0.77 -14.80 -8.79
N ILE A 215 -1.64 -13.79 -8.84
CA ILE A 215 -2.77 -13.65 -7.91
C ILE A 215 -3.79 -14.78 -8.09
N THR A 216 -4.20 -15.06 -9.33
CA THR A 216 -5.20 -16.09 -9.66
C THR A 216 -4.71 -17.10 -10.70
N THR A 217 -3.43 -17.04 -11.04
CA THR A 217 -2.81 -17.93 -12.03
C THR A 217 -1.43 -18.39 -11.57
N MET A 218 -0.89 -19.41 -12.20
CA MET A 218 0.46 -19.90 -11.94
C MET A 218 1.06 -20.46 -13.22
N GLN A 219 2.21 -19.92 -13.62
CA GLN A 219 2.92 -20.40 -14.81
C GLN A 219 3.88 -21.51 -14.38
N LEU A 220 3.75 -22.68 -15.00
CA LEU A 220 4.61 -23.83 -14.77
C LEU A 220 5.60 -23.98 -15.93
N GLN A 221 6.81 -24.43 -15.62
CA GLN A 221 7.82 -24.79 -16.61
C GLN A 221 8.66 -25.97 -16.09
N TRP A 222 9.00 -26.91 -16.96
CA TRP A 222 9.86 -28.05 -16.64
C TRP A 222 10.71 -28.46 -17.85
N SER A 223 11.71 -29.32 -17.63
CA SER A 223 12.56 -29.87 -18.67
C SER A 223 11.94 -31.11 -19.32
N ALA A 224 12.23 -31.33 -20.60
CA ALA A 224 11.83 -32.53 -21.31
C ALA A 224 12.33 -33.81 -20.63
N SER A 225 11.49 -34.85 -20.63
CA SER A 225 11.76 -36.17 -20.05
C SER A 225 12.12 -37.13 -21.17
N ALA A 226 13.19 -37.90 -21.01
CA ALA A 226 13.54 -38.93 -21.97
C ALA A 226 12.37 -39.92 -22.11
N ARG A 227 12.05 -40.29 -23.36
CA ARG A 227 11.00 -41.27 -23.72
C ARG A 227 9.55 -40.83 -23.46
N ALA A 228 9.31 -39.57 -23.09
CA ALA A 228 7.96 -39.04 -22.90
C ALA A 228 7.27 -38.70 -24.23
N THR A 229 5.98 -39.01 -24.35
CA THR A 229 5.11 -38.58 -25.45
C THR A 229 4.10 -37.50 -25.02
N GLY A 230 4.03 -37.21 -23.73
CA GLY A 230 3.24 -36.15 -23.12
C GLY A 230 3.48 -36.04 -21.61
N TYR A 231 2.72 -35.16 -20.97
CA TYR A 231 2.77 -34.88 -19.55
C TYR A 231 1.36 -34.77 -18.97
N VAL A 232 1.21 -35.20 -17.73
CA VAL A 232 0.00 -35.02 -16.94
C VAL A 232 0.35 -34.19 -15.73
N ILE A 233 -0.36 -33.08 -15.55
CA ILE A 233 -0.19 -32.15 -14.44
C ILE A 233 -1.36 -32.37 -13.49
N SER A 234 -1.10 -32.58 -12.21
CA SER A 234 -2.13 -32.63 -11.17
C SER A 234 -1.88 -31.54 -10.12
N TYR A 235 -2.90 -30.77 -9.76
CA TYR A 235 -2.77 -29.71 -8.75
C TYR A 235 -4.00 -29.59 -7.85
N TRP A 236 -3.79 -29.20 -6.60
CA TRP A 236 -4.85 -29.02 -5.60
C TRP A 236 -4.46 -27.97 -4.56
N ALA A 237 -5.46 -27.37 -3.92
CA ALA A 237 -5.23 -26.49 -2.78
C ALA A 237 -4.92 -27.32 -1.53
N GLU A 238 -3.92 -26.92 -0.73
CA GLU A 238 -3.60 -27.58 0.54
C GLU A 238 -4.22 -26.87 1.75
N PRO A 239 -4.69 -27.63 2.77
CA PRO A 239 -4.79 -29.09 2.81
C PRO A 239 -6.12 -29.61 2.21
N GLY A 240 -6.07 -30.71 1.44
CA GLY A 240 -7.25 -31.52 1.09
C GLY A 240 -8.22 -30.92 0.06
N GLY A 241 -7.78 -29.97 -0.76
CA GLY A 241 -8.57 -29.44 -1.86
C GLY A 241 -8.83 -30.45 -2.98
N THR A 242 -9.76 -30.13 -3.87
CA THR A 242 -10.05 -30.94 -5.06
C THR A 242 -8.85 -30.95 -6.00
N THR A 243 -8.48 -32.14 -6.47
CA THR A 243 -7.44 -32.32 -7.49
C THR A 243 -7.99 -32.03 -8.88
N PHE A 244 -7.26 -31.19 -9.61
CA PHE A 244 -7.48 -30.88 -11.02
C PHE A 244 -6.33 -31.46 -11.83
N THR A 245 -6.63 -31.92 -13.05
CA THR A 245 -5.65 -32.57 -13.93
C THR A 245 -5.66 -31.95 -15.33
N ILE A 246 -4.48 -31.80 -15.92
CA ILE A 246 -4.27 -31.26 -17.28
C ILE A 246 -3.30 -32.15 -18.04
N ASP A 247 -3.71 -32.61 -19.22
CA ASP A 247 -2.85 -33.33 -20.16
C ASP A 247 -2.25 -32.36 -21.17
N THR A 248 -0.94 -32.37 -21.34
CA THR A 248 -0.24 -31.46 -22.26
C THR A 248 0.94 -32.14 -22.93
N ARG A 249 1.34 -31.64 -24.10
CA ARG A 249 2.61 -32.01 -24.76
C ARG A 249 3.64 -30.88 -24.68
N LEU A 250 3.27 -29.76 -24.08
CA LEU A 250 4.15 -28.63 -23.88
C LEU A 250 5.05 -28.87 -22.67
N LEU A 251 6.09 -28.04 -22.55
CA LEU A 251 7.01 -28.00 -21.41
C LEU A 251 6.69 -26.84 -20.45
N THR A 252 5.54 -26.21 -20.68
CA THR A 252 5.01 -25.09 -19.90
C THR A 252 3.50 -25.15 -19.92
N GLU A 253 2.86 -24.75 -18.82
CA GLU A 253 1.40 -24.70 -18.71
C GLU A 253 0.97 -23.58 -17.75
N ALA A 254 -0.15 -22.94 -18.07
CA ALA A 254 -0.74 -21.90 -17.26
C ALA A 254 -1.90 -22.47 -16.43
N LEU A 255 -1.74 -22.56 -15.11
CA LEU A 255 -2.85 -22.85 -14.22
C LEU A 255 -3.68 -21.56 -14.06
N GLU A 256 -4.96 -21.61 -14.35
CA GLU A 256 -5.87 -20.47 -14.25
C GLU A 256 -6.94 -20.67 -13.17
N LYS A 257 -7.61 -19.56 -12.80
CA LYS A 257 -8.73 -19.55 -11.84
C LYS A 257 -8.37 -20.13 -10.47
N LEU A 258 -7.12 -19.95 -10.06
CA LEU A 258 -6.66 -20.26 -8.71
C LEU A 258 -7.17 -19.22 -7.72
N THR A 259 -7.38 -19.64 -6.47
CA THR A 259 -7.76 -18.76 -5.37
C THR A 259 -6.52 -17.99 -4.90
N ALA A 260 -6.65 -16.69 -4.69
CA ALA A 260 -5.54 -15.85 -4.21
C ALA A 260 -5.10 -16.24 -2.78
N ASN A 261 -3.83 -15.97 -2.45
CA ASN A 261 -3.20 -16.30 -1.16
C ASN A 261 -3.34 -17.76 -0.71
N THR A 262 -3.59 -18.68 -1.64
CA THR A 262 -3.87 -20.09 -1.35
C THR A 262 -2.66 -20.94 -1.69
N LEU A 263 -2.33 -21.88 -0.81
CA LEU A 263 -1.21 -22.81 -1.02
C LEU A 263 -1.68 -23.90 -1.99
N TYR A 264 -0.94 -24.10 -3.08
CA TYR A 264 -1.22 -25.16 -4.05
C TYR A 264 -0.04 -26.13 -4.10
N ALA A 265 -0.35 -27.42 -4.09
CA ALA A 265 0.58 -28.46 -4.47
C ALA A 265 0.39 -28.79 -5.95
N VAL A 266 1.48 -28.98 -6.67
CA VAL A 266 1.53 -29.26 -8.10
C VAL A 266 2.43 -30.46 -8.34
N GLN A 267 1.97 -31.40 -9.15
CA GLN A 267 2.69 -32.58 -9.59
C GLN A 267 2.69 -32.66 -11.11
N VAL A 268 3.83 -33.02 -11.70
CA VAL A 268 3.96 -33.27 -13.14
C VAL A 268 4.56 -34.66 -13.33
N VAL A 269 3.87 -35.52 -14.07
CA VAL A 269 4.35 -36.84 -14.51
C VAL A 269 4.52 -36.84 -16.03
N ALA A 270 5.56 -37.51 -16.51
CA ALA A 270 5.76 -37.77 -17.93
C ALA A 270 5.12 -39.11 -18.31
N VAL A 271 4.47 -39.18 -19.47
CA VAL A 271 3.74 -40.37 -19.92
C VAL A 271 4.22 -40.86 -21.28
N ASN A 272 4.21 -42.19 -21.48
CA ASN A 272 4.33 -42.82 -22.78
C ASN A 272 3.45 -44.08 -22.87
N ALA A 273 3.54 -44.82 -23.98
CA ALA A 273 2.75 -46.04 -24.18
C ALA A 273 3.05 -47.17 -23.17
N TYR A 274 4.12 -47.06 -22.39
CA TYR A 274 4.62 -48.08 -21.46
C TYR A 274 4.39 -47.70 -19.98
N GLY A 275 3.91 -46.49 -19.70
CA GLY A 275 3.51 -46.08 -18.35
C GLY A 275 3.85 -44.62 -18.03
N GLU A 276 3.69 -44.28 -16.76
CA GLU A 276 3.99 -42.97 -16.20
C GLU A 276 5.34 -42.97 -15.47
N SER A 277 6.02 -41.83 -15.48
CA SER A 277 7.21 -41.59 -14.65
C SER A 277 6.84 -41.42 -13.17
N SER A 278 7.85 -41.33 -12.29
CA SER A 278 7.62 -40.72 -10.98
C SER A 278 7.27 -39.23 -11.13
N ALA A 279 6.58 -38.65 -10.14
CA ALA A 279 6.12 -37.27 -10.17
C ALA A 279 7.20 -36.28 -9.74
N ALA A 280 7.41 -35.22 -10.53
CA ALA A 280 8.06 -34.01 -10.07
C ALA A 280 7.03 -33.18 -9.28
N SER A 281 7.34 -32.78 -8.05
CA SER A 281 6.39 -32.10 -7.16
C SER A 281 6.93 -30.76 -6.66
N THR A 282 6.04 -29.77 -6.50
CA THR A 282 6.35 -28.50 -5.84
C THR A 282 5.11 -27.97 -5.12
N THR A 283 5.32 -27.20 -4.04
CA THR A 283 4.24 -26.52 -3.32
C THR A 283 4.52 -25.03 -3.32
N VAL A 284 3.56 -24.25 -3.81
CA VAL A 284 3.72 -22.80 -3.98
C VAL A 284 2.41 -22.07 -3.69
N ARG A 285 2.50 -20.92 -3.03
CA ARG A 285 1.35 -20.09 -2.68
C ARG A 285 1.10 -19.06 -3.78
N THR A 286 -0.14 -18.94 -4.25
CA THR A 286 -0.55 -17.83 -5.13
C THR A 286 -0.37 -16.50 -4.40
N LEU A 287 -0.11 -15.44 -5.16
CA LEU A 287 0.04 -14.11 -4.56
C LEU A 287 -1.27 -13.69 -3.90
N ALA A 288 -1.16 -12.92 -2.82
CA ALA A 288 -2.35 -12.32 -2.22
C ALA A 288 -2.99 -11.34 -3.21
N GLY A 289 -4.32 -11.36 -3.28
CA GLY A 289 -5.08 -10.38 -4.08
C GLY A 289 -5.01 -8.99 -3.46
N ASN A 290 -5.70 -8.05 -4.10
CA ASN A 290 -5.87 -6.71 -3.52
C ASN A 290 -6.47 -6.87 -2.11
N PRO A 291 -5.89 -6.21 -1.08
CA PRO A 291 -6.42 -6.31 0.26
C PRO A 291 -7.86 -5.76 0.32
N LEU A 292 -8.62 -6.15 1.34
CA LEU A 292 -9.98 -5.67 1.51
C LEU A 292 -9.99 -4.15 1.74
N LYS A 293 -11.02 -3.49 1.22
CA LYS A 293 -11.27 -2.06 1.45
C LYS A 293 -11.35 -1.80 2.97
N PRO A 294 -10.57 -0.85 3.51
CA PRO A 294 -10.68 -0.46 4.91
C PRO A 294 -12.04 0.18 5.23
N TYR A 295 -12.37 0.25 6.53
CA TYR A 295 -13.60 0.91 7.01
C TYR A 295 -13.24 1.97 8.06
N PRO A 296 -12.87 3.20 7.64
CA PRO A 296 -12.54 4.27 8.57
C PRO A 296 -13.77 4.80 9.29
N PHE A 297 -13.67 4.92 10.61
CA PHE A 297 -14.64 5.58 11.48
C PHE A 297 -13.89 6.49 12.46
N ASN A 298 -14.63 7.46 13.00
CA ASN A 298 -14.14 8.42 13.97
C ASN A 298 -14.83 8.16 15.31
N GLU A 299 -14.11 8.28 16.41
CA GLU A 299 -14.69 8.24 17.76
C GLU A 299 -15.05 9.64 18.23
N GLU A 300 -14.10 10.57 18.14
CA GLU A 300 -14.25 11.97 18.54
C GLU A 300 -13.70 12.92 17.45
N VAL A 301 -14.38 14.06 17.28
CA VAL A 301 -13.98 15.15 16.39
C VAL A 301 -13.92 16.41 17.25
N HIS A 302 -12.72 16.94 17.43
CA HIS A 302 -12.46 18.23 18.08
C HIS A 302 -12.25 19.31 17.01
N PHE A 303 -12.24 20.59 17.39
CA PHE A 303 -12.13 21.72 16.46
C PHE A 303 -10.79 21.80 15.69
N SER A 304 -9.76 21.08 16.12
CA SER A 304 -8.46 21.02 15.42
C SER A 304 -7.87 19.61 15.34
N GLU A 305 -8.61 18.60 15.81
CA GLU A 305 -8.09 17.25 15.95
C GLU A 305 -9.17 16.21 15.65
N VAL A 306 -8.80 15.18 14.90
CA VAL A 306 -9.65 14.01 14.66
C VAL A 306 -8.85 12.76 14.89
N LYS A 307 -9.39 11.84 15.68
CA LYS A 307 -8.91 10.47 15.74
C LYS A 307 -9.72 9.59 14.79
N LEU A 308 -9.03 8.95 13.84
CA LEU A 308 -9.63 7.93 12.98
C LEU A 308 -9.07 6.56 13.30
N THR A 309 -9.96 5.57 13.27
CA THR A 309 -9.64 4.15 13.37
C THR A 309 -10.21 3.45 12.14
N TRP A 310 -9.51 2.44 11.61
CA TRP A 310 -9.94 1.68 10.45
C TRP A 310 -9.71 0.18 10.61
N GLY A 311 -10.72 -0.61 10.22
CA GLY A 311 -10.59 -2.07 10.11
C GLY A 311 -10.00 -2.50 8.75
N GLY A 312 -9.61 -3.77 8.63
CA GLY A 312 -9.19 -4.35 7.34
C GLY A 312 -8.11 -5.43 7.40
N GLY A 313 -7.41 -5.59 8.53
CA GLY A 313 -6.45 -6.67 8.76
C GLY A 313 -5.26 -6.72 7.78
N ALA A 314 -4.99 -5.64 7.05
CA ALA A 314 -3.87 -5.56 6.11
C ALA A 314 -2.54 -5.26 6.85
N PRO A 315 -1.40 -5.69 6.27
CA PRO A 315 -0.09 -5.47 6.90
C PRO A 315 0.34 -4.00 6.91
N GLU A 316 -0.13 -3.20 5.96
CA GLU A 316 0.16 -1.77 5.85
C GLU A 316 -1.06 -1.03 5.27
N TYR A 317 -1.15 0.28 5.53
CA TYR A 317 -2.16 1.19 5.01
C TYR A 317 -1.48 2.45 4.49
N GLU A 318 -1.98 2.98 3.39
CA GLU A 318 -1.67 4.35 2.97
C GLU A 318 -2.83 5.26 3.34
N VAL A 319 -2.48 6.34 4.02
CA VAL A 319 -3.40 7.32 4.56
C VAL A 319 -3.08 8.66 3.95
N TYR A 320 -4.09 9.33 3.39
CA TYR A 320 -3.96 10.68 2.88
C TYR A 320 -5.24 11.49 3.08
N TRP A 321 -5.09 12.79 3.30
CA TRP A 321 -6.20 13.67 3.62
C TRP A 321 -6.01 15.05 2.99
N GLY A 322 -7.11 15.78 2.86
CA GLY A 322 -7.12 17.11 2.28
C GLY A 322 -8.46 17.80 2.45
N LEU A 323 -8.57 18.99 1.90
CA LEU A 323 -9.82 19.76 1.94
C LEU A 323 -10.78 19.25 0.88
N VAL A 324 -12.05 19.03 1.24
CA VAL A 324 -13.06 18.52 0.29
C VAL A 324 -13.24 19.48 -0.89
N ASN A 325 -13.17 20.79 -0.67
CA ASN A 325 -13.31 21.80 -1.71
C ASN A 325 -12.10 21.93 -2.65
N GLN A 326 -10.97 21.31 -2.33
CA GLN A 326 -9.74 21.31 -3.14
C GLN A 326 -9.39 19.93 -3.70
N TYR A 327 -10.26 18.94 -3.54
CA TYR A 327 -10.04 17.59 -4.03
C TYR A 327 -9.70 17.59 -5.55
N PRO A 328 -8.66 16.87 -6.01
CA PRO A 328 -7.91 15.82 -5.32
C PRO A 328 -6.61 16.27 -4.62
N ALA A 329 -6.41 17.57 -4.38
CA ALA A 329 -5.22 18.04 -3.68
C ALA A 329 -5.15 17.44 -2.26
N VAL A 330 -4.02 16.80 -1.96
CA VAL A 330 -3.73 16.19 -0.66
C VAL A 330 -2.80 17.08 0.15
N ILE A 331 -3.14 17.27 1.42
CA ILE A 331 -2.34 18.02 2.39
C ILE A 331 -1.27 17.12 2.99
N GLY A 332 -1.62 15.86 3.27
CA GLY A 332 -0.71 14.88 3.83
C GLY A 332 -0.95 13.50 3.23
N CYS A 333 0.12 12.71 3.13
CA CYS A 333 0.11 11.33 2.67
C CYS A 333 1.27 10.56 3.31
N TYR A 334 1.01 9.41 3.91
CA TYR A 334 2.05 8.54 4.46
C TYR A 334 1.59 7.07 4.54
N LEU A 335 2.54 6.17 4.82
CA LEU A 335 2.30 4.75 5.04
C LEU A 335 2.38 4.41 6.54
N THR A 336 1.50 3.52 7.01
CA THR A 336 1.46 3.08 8.40
C THR A 336 1.00 1.64 8.53
N THR A 337 1.52 0.93 9.53
CA THR A 337 1.07 -0.40 9.92
C THR A 337 -0.01 -0.35 11.01
N ARG A 338 -0.27 0.84 11.57
CA ARG A 338 -1.32 1.05 12.58
C ARG A 338 -2.70 1.04 11.94
N ASN A 339 -3.69 0.66 12.74
CA ASN A 339 -5.12 0.68 12.39
C ASN A 339 -5.83 1.94 12.92
N GLU A 340 -5.08 2.91 13.43
CA GLU A 340 -5.59 4.19 13.90
C GLU A 340 -4.53 5.28 13.66
N ASP A 341 -5.01 6.52 13.57
CA ASP A 341 -4.17 7.71 13.64
C ASP A 341 -4.95 8.93 14.13
N THR A 342 -4.20 9.90 14.65
CA THR A 342 -4.74 11.16 15.15
C THR A 342 -4.21 12.31 14.30
N PHE A 343 -5.12 12.97 13.59
CA PHE A 343 -4.82 14.12 12.74
C PHE A 343 -4.97 15.39 13.56
N GLN A 344 -3.86 16.09 13.77
CA GLN A 344 -3.79 17.33 14.55
C GLN A 344 -3.65 18.54 13.63
N ASP A 345 -3.73 19.74 14.22
CA ASP A 345 -3.59 21.02 13.53
C ASP A 345 -4.52 21.20 12.32
N LEU A 346 -5.70 20.59 12.37
CA LEU A 346 -6.73 20.82 11.35
C LEU A 346 -7.31 22.23 11.49
N LEU A 347 -7.78 22.78 10.37
CA LEU A 347 -8.51 24.04 10.40
C LEU A 347 -9.91 23.81 10.98
N PRO A 348 -10.35 24.60 11.97
CA PRO A 348 -11.73 24.57 12.45
C PRO A 348 -12.71 25.03 11.37
N ASP A 349 -14.00 24.73 11.55
CA ASP A 349 -15.07 25.08 10.60
C ASP A 349 -14.80 24.65 9.16
N THR A 350 -14.04 23.57 8.99
CA THR A 350 -13.52 23.16 7.70
C THR A 350 -13.82 21.69 7.44
N ARG A 351 -14.25 21.38 6.21
CA ARG A 351 -14.55 20.01 5.80
C ARG A 351 -13.34 19.32 5.18
N TYR A 352 -12.90 18.22 5.77
CA TYR A 352 -11.80 17.38 5.30
C TYR A 352 -12.28 16.05 4.73
N PHE A 353 -11.58 15.54 3.71
CA PHE A 353 -11.64 14.13 3.33
C PHE A 353 -10.43 13.39 3.90
N PHE A 354 -10.64 12.16 4.33
CA PHE A 354 -9.61 11.22 4.76
C PHE A 354 -9.76 9.94 3.95
N HIS A 355 -8.73 9.56 3.23
CA HIS A 355 -8.67 8.35 2.44
C HIS A 355 -7.72 7.35 3.09
N VAL A 356 -8.20 6.13 3.25
CA VAL A 356 -7.39 5.00 3.73
C VAL A 356 -7.48 3.88 2.70
N ARG A 357 -6.33 3.41 2.22
CA ARG A 357 -6.25 2.20 1.39
C ARG A 357 -5.32 1.20 2.04
N ALA A 358 -5.80 -0.03 2.23
CA ALA A 358 -4.97 -1.16 2.62
C ALA A 358 -3.95 -1.46 1.52
N LYS A 359 -2.76 -1.89 1.93
CA LYS A 359 -1.64 -2.26 1.08
C LYS A 359 -1.10 -3.64 1.48
N ASN A 360 -0.80 -4.47 0.49
CA ASN A 360 -0.16 -5.77 0.67
C ASN A 360 0.93 -5.95 -0.40
N GLY A 361 2.20 -5.80 -0.01
CA GLY A 361 3.31 -5.71 -0.96
C GLY A 361 3.15 -4.49 -1.88
N SER A 362 3.03 -4.73 -3.19
CA SER A 362 2.80 -3.68 -4.20
C SER A 362 1.31 -3.43 -4.52
N ALA A 363 0.40 -4.23 -4.00
CA ALA A 363 -1.03 -4.14 -4.30
C ALA A 363 -1.77 -3.25 -3.30
N TYR A 364 -2.75 -2.49 -3.80
CA TYR A 364 -3.60 -1.61 -3.01
C TYR A 364 -5.08 -2.00 -3.14
N SER A 365 -5.81 -1.87 -2.04
CA SER A 365 -7.28 -1.88 -2.05
C SER A 365 -7.83 -0.61 -2.71
N VAL A 366 -9.13 -0.62 -3.03
CA VAL A 366 -9.86 0.63 -3.32
C VAL A 366 -9.85 1.53 -2.08
N ALA A 367 -9.68 2.84 -2.28
CA ALA A 367 -9.65 3.77 -1.16
C ALA A 367 -11.00 3.85 -0.44
N ALA A 368 -10.97 3.85 0.87
CA ALA A 368 -12.10 4.17 1.72
C ALA A 368 -12.03 5.63 2.11
N THR A 369 -13.08 6.37 1.76
CA THR A 369 -13.18 7.80 2.03
C THR A 369 -14.11 8.05 3.19
N LYS A 370 -13.64 8.84 4.16
CA LYS A 370 -14.45 9.44 5.21
C LYS A 370 -14.34 10.96 5.07
N THR A 371 -15.48 11.64 5.01
CA THR A 371 -15.51 13.11 5.08
C THR A 371 -16.01 13.55 6.44
N LEU A 372 -15.36 14.55 7.03
CA LEU A 372 -15.72 15.09 8.34
C LEU A 372 -15.70 16.62 8.28
N ASP A 373 -16.71 17.22 8.90
CA ASP A 373 -16.70 18.62 9.26
C ASP A 373 -15.97 18.75 10.60
N ILE A 374 -14.84 19.45 10.58
CA ILE A 374 -14.14 19.81 11.80
C ILE A 374 -14.98 20.89 12.48
N GLY A 375 -15.37 20.62 13.73
CA GLY A 375 -16.31 21.47 14.46
C GLY A 375 -15.85 22.93 14.57
N PRO A 376 -16.76 23.86 14.87
CA PRO A 376 -16.40 25.24 15.14
C PRO A 376 -15.41 25.33 16.29
N ASP A 377 -14.49 26.29 16.21
CA ASP A 377 -13.58 26.58 17.31
C ASP A 377 -14.36 27.25 18.46
N ARG A 378 -14.59 26.49 19.53
CA ARG A 378 -15.33 26.96 20.72
C ARG A 378 -14.42 27.13 21.93
N THR A 379 -13.15 27.40 21.69
CA THR A 379 -12.16 27.65 22.74
C THR A 379 -12.19 29.07 23.30
N GLN A 380 -12.97 29.98 22.71
CA GLN A 380 -13.11 31.36 23.18
C GLN A 380 -13.83 31.46 24.55
N PRO A 381 -13.43 32.38 25.45
CA PRO A 381 -14.25 32.73 26.62
C PRO A 381 -15.63 33.24 26.20
N ARG A 382 -16.66 32.90 26.98
CA ARG A 382 -18.03 33.33 26.68
C ARG A 382 -18.47 34.42 27.64
N ASN A 383 -19.39 35.28 27.23
CA ASN A 383 -20.03 36.29 28.09
C ASN A 383 -19.05 37.12 28.95
N VAL A 384 -18.02 37.71 28.33
CA VAL A 384 -17.09 38.60 29.02
C VAL A 384 -17.83 39.84 29.54
N ARG A 385 -17.59 40.21 30.79
CA ARG A 385 -18.33 41.24 31.54
C ARG A 385 -17.38 42.15 32.34
N ASP A 386 -17.73 43.42 32.41
CA ASP A 386 -17.26 44.40 33.40
C ASP A 386 -18.11 44.22 34.67
N SER A 387 -17.54 43.60 35.70
CA SER A 387 -18.26 43.31 36.95
C SER A 387 -18.10 44.42 38.00
N GLY A 388 -17.31 45.45 37.70
CA GLY A 388 -17.04 46.57 38.57
C GLY A 388 -15.76 47.29 38.19
N ARG A 389 -15.64 48.57 38.54
CA ARG A 389 -14.44 49.37 38.29
C ARG A 389 -14.32 50.57 39.22
N THR A 390 -13.09 50.99 39.47
CA THR A 390 -12.74 52.26 40.11
C THR A 390 -12.16 53.22 39.06
N PHE A 391 -11.53 54.30 39.51
CA PHE A 391 -10.74 55.16 38.65
C PHE A 391 -9.41 54.52 38.19
N SER A 392 -8.94 53.49 38.90
CA SER A 392 -7.64 52.85 38.62
C SER A 392 -7.72 51.35 38.41
N ASP A 393 -8.87 50.72 38.65
CA ASP A 393 -8.97 49.27 38.62
C ASP A 393 -10.25 48.82 37.89
N VAL A 394 -10.20 47.66 37.24
CA VAL A 394 -11.34 47.03 36.56
C VAL A 394 -11.40 45.55 36.96
N TRP A 395 -12.60 45.09 37.33
CA TRP A 395 -12.92 43.69 37.59
C TRP A 395 -13.58 43.10 36.36
N LEU A 396 -12.99 42.02 35.84
CA LEU A 396 -13.48 41.30 34.67
C LEU A 396 -13.94 39.91 35.08
N THR A 397 -15.07 39.48 34.54
CA THR A 397 -15.58 38.10 34.68
C THR A 397 -16.02 37.55 33.33
N TRP A 398 -15.94 36.24 33.15
CA TRP A 398 -16.39 35.55 31.94
C TRP A 398 -16.88 34.14 32.26
N ASP A 399 -17.52 33.49 31.30
CA ASP A 399 -17.87 32.07 31.36
C ASP A 399 -16.77 31.25 30.66
N MET A 400 -16.55 30.03 31.16
CA MET A 400 -15.58 29.11 30.54
C MET A 400 -15.92 28.84 29.07
N PRO A 401 -14.90 28.61 28.22
CA PRO A 401 -15.09 28.10 26.87
C PRO A 401 -15.97 26.86 26.86
N GLU A 402 -16.68 26.64 25.74
CA GLU A 402 -17.43 25.39 25.58
C GLU A 402 -16.47 24.21 25.44
N ASP A 403 -15.37 24.40 24.70
CA ASP A 403 -14.28 23.43 24.58
C ASP A 403 -13.20 23.73 25.62
N SER A 404 -13.37 23.20 26.83
CA SER A 404 -12.46 23.43 27.97
C SER A 404 -11.52 22.26 28.29
N ALA A 405 -11.47 21.22 27.46
CA ALA A 405 -10.72 19.97 27.73
C ALA A 405 -9.23 20.20 28.01
N PHE A 406 -8.63 21.23 27.39
CA PHE A 406 -7.20 21.56 27.51
C PHE A 406 -6.96 22.93 28.15
N LEU A 407 -7.96 23.47 28.86
CA LEU A 407 -7.85 24.77 29.51
C LEU A 407 -6.87 24.69 30.70
N MET A 408 -5.76 25.43 30.63
CA MET A 408 -4.78 25.55 31.72
C MET A 408 -4.97 26.83 32.57
N GLY A 409 -5.76 27.76 32.08
CA GLY A 409 -6.03 29.07 32.68
C GLY A 409 -6.26 30.12 31.60
N TYR A 410 -6.07 31.38 31.94
CA TYR A 410 -6.31 32.52 31.07
C TYR A 410 -5.13 33.49 31.11
N GLU A 411 -4.92 34.16 30.00
CA GLU A 411 -4.03 35.28 29.83
C GLU A 411 -4.85 36.51 29.47
N ILE A 412 -4.65 37.60 30.22
CA ILE A 412 -5.32 38.87 30.00
C ILE A 412 -4.28 39.86 29.53
N THR A 413 -4.51 40.43 28.35
CA THR A 413 -3.63 41.40 27.70
C THR A 413 -4.38 42.70 27.44
N CYS A 414 -3.67 43.80 27.63
CA CYS A 414 -4.12 45.14 27.28
C CYS A 414 -2.88 45.99 26.96
N PRO A 415 -2.91 46.85 25.94
CA PRO A 415 -1.78 47.74 25.65
C PRO A 415 -1.33 48.52 26.89
N ASP A 416 -0.01 48.62 27.07
CA ASP A 416 0.67 49.31 28.18
C ASP A 416 0.44 48.72 29.59
N ILE A 417 -0.28 47.61 29.71
CA ILE A 417 -0.51 46.89 30.98
C ILE A 417 0.27 45.57 30.95
N PRO A 418 1.00 45.22 32.02
CA PRO A 418 1.64 43.91 32.12
C PRO A 418 0.65 42.76 31.93
N ILE A 419 1.10 41.68 31.28
CA ILE A 419 0.28 40.49 31.08
C ILE A 419 -0.13 39.90 32.43
N ILE A 420 -1.42 39.65 32.61
CA ILE A 420 -1.98 39.03 33.81
C ILE A 420 -2.36 37.59 33.47
N GLN A 421 -2.05 36.65 34.36
CA GLN A 421 -2.44 35.25 34.22
C GLN A 421 -3.24 34.80 35.43
N THR A 422 -4.31 34.04 35.18
CA THR A 422 -5.21 33.52 36.21
C THR A 422 -5.68 32.13 35.83
N THR A 423 -6.07 31.31 36.79
CA THR A 423 -6.76 30.03 36.55
C THR A 423 -8.26 30.12 36.75
N GLN A 424 -8.74 31.21 37.36
CA GLN A 424 -10.16 31.48 37.58
C GLN A 424 -10.73 32.28 36.40
N PRO A 425 -12.04 32.18 36.11
CA PRO A 425 -12.69 32.94 35.05
C PRO A 425 -12.99 34.40 35.47
N GLU A 426 -12.07 34.99 36.22
CA GLU A 426 -12.12 36.35 36.73
C GLU A 426 -10.71 36.91 36.93
N CYS A 427 -10.58 38.23 36.81
CA CYS A 427 -9.37 38.95 37.19
C CYS A 427 -9.65 40.40 37.58
N ILE A 428 -8.76 40.96 38.39
CA ILE A 428 -8.72 42.40 38.69
C ILE A 428 -7.50 42.98 37.98
N VAL A 429 -7.72 43.97 37.13
CA VAL A 429 -6.65 44.74 36.49
C VAL A 429 -6.50 46.04 37.26
N THR A 430 -5.30 46.33 37.79
CA THR A 430 -5.04 47.49 38.64
C THR A 430 -4.03 48.45 38.02
N GLY A 431 -3.93 49.66 38.59
CA GLY A 431 -2.92 50.65 38.16
C GLY A 431 -3.25 51.35 36.83
N LEU A 432 -4.52 51.37 36.46
CA LEU A 432 -5.03 52.05 35.28
C LEU A 432 -5.10 53.57 35.50
N ILE A 433 -4.99 54.31 34.41
CA ILE A 433 -5.20 55.76 34.36
C ILE A 433 -6.72 56.05 34.41
N PRO A 434 -7.17 57.03 35.23
CA PRO A 434 -8.56 57.51 35.26
C PRO A 434 -9.06 57.96 33.89
N GLU A 435 -10.37 57.77 33.66
CA GLU A 435 -11.09 58.14 32.45
C GLU A 435 -10.53 57.60 31.12
N LYS A 436 -9.54 56.71 31.15
CA LYS A 436 -8.97 56.11 29.95
C LYS A 436 -9.77 54.86 29.57
N ALA A 437 -10.09 54.75 28.29
CA ALA A 437 -10.69 53.53 27.74
C ALA A 437 -9.59 52.50 27.47
N TYR A 438 -9.83 51.27 27.92
CA TYR A 438 -8.96 50.12 27.72
C TYR A 438 -9.72 49.04 26.94
N VAL A 439 -8.98 48.24 26.17
CA VAL A 439 -9.49 47.04 25.51
C VAL A 439 -8.75 45.86 26.10
N PHE A 440 -9.45 45.10 26.94
CA PHE A 440 -8.92 43.89 27.54
C PHE A 440 -9.21 42.71 26.62
N THR A 441 -8.18 41.92 26.34
CA THR A 441 -8.27 40.69 25.55
C THR A 441 -7.97 39.52 26.48
N ILE A 442 -8.89 38.57 26.56
CA ILE A 442 -8.81 37.37 27.37
C ILE A 442 -8.57 36.19 26.42
N GLN A 443 -7.43 35.53 26.58
CA GLN A 443 -7.05 34.34 25.84
C GLN A 443 -6.94 33.14 26.79
N PRO A 444 -7.74 32.09 26.59
CA PRO A 444 -7.53 30.82 27.27
C PRO A 444 -6.17 30.24 26.91
N ARG A 445 -5.43 29.81 27.92
CA ARG A 445 -4.14 29.16 27.75
C ARG A 445 -4.34 27.67 27.56
N GLN A 446 -3.64 27.13 26.58
CA GLN A 446 -3.59 25.72 26.26
C GLN A 446 -2.12 25.24 26.28
N PRO A 447 -1.89 23.91 26.32
CA PRO A 447 -0.56 23.33 26.14
C PRO A 447 0.13 23.84 24.85
N PRO A 448 1.47 23.99 24.85
CA PRO A 448 2.21 24.62 23.75
C PRO A 448 2.22 23.83 22.43
N ASP A 449 1.85 22.55 22.47
CA ASP A 449 1.67 21.67 21.32
C ASP A 449 0.29 21.81 20.66
N ARG A 450 -0.59 22.64 21.22
CA ARG A 450 -1.92 22.94 20.66
C ARG A 450 -1.94 24.29 19.97
N ARG A 451 -2.88 24.44 19.04
CA ARG A 451 -3.21 25.75 18.47
C ARG A 451 -3.69 26.70 19.59
N PRO A 452 -3.31 27.99 19.56
CA PRO A 452 -3.79 28.96 20.54
C PRO A 452 -5.31 29.07 20.51
N ALA A 453 -5.93 29.14 21.69
CA ALA A 453 -7.37 29.36 21.80
C ALA A 453 -7.77 30.74 21.25
N LEU A 454 -9.02 30.84 20.79
CA LEU A 454 -9.61 32.11 20.38
C LEU A 454 -9.72 33.08 21.55
N THR A 455 -9.56 34.36 21.26
CA THR A 455 -9.61 35.43 22.27
C THR A 455 -10.95 36.11 22.30
N ALA A 456 -11.42 36.49 23.48
CA ALA A 456 -12.56 37.41 23.65
C ALA A 456 -12.05 38.78 24.10
N SER A 457 -12.74 39.85 23.72
CA SER A 457 -12.34 41.20 24.11
C SER A 457 -13.51 42.01 24.65
N ILE A 458 -13.21 42.92 25.57
CA ILE A 458 -14.17 43.88 26.13
C ILE A 458 -13.51 45.26 26.23
N SER A 459 -14.27 46.31 25.92
CA SER A 459 -13.83 47.69 26.13
C SER A 459 -14.43 48.26 27.40
N VAL A 460 -13.59 48.81 28.27
CA VAL A 460 -14.00 49.38 29.56
C VAL A 460 -13.31 50.74 29.76
N LYS A 461 -14.08 51.75 30.16
CA LYS A 461 -13.56 53.07 30.57
C LYS A 461 -13.51 53.14 32.09
N THR A 462 -12.37 53.47 32.68
CA THR A 462 -12.24 53.68 34.12
C THR A 462 -13.06 54.88 34.58
N HIS A 463 -13.46 54.89 35.86
CA HIS A 463 -14.24 55.99 36.43
C HIS A 463 -13.41 57.28 36.55
N ASP A 464 -14.13 58.38 36.70
CA ASP A 464 -13.55 59.67 37.07
C ASP A 464 -12.98 59.64 38.49
N TYR A 465 -11.90 60.40 38.72
CA TYR A 465 -11.30 60.63 40.04
C TYR A 465 -11.31 62.10 40.46
N VAL A 466 -11.65 63.00 39.54
CA VAL A 466 -11.68 64.44 39.82
C VAL A 466 -13.04 64.75 40.43
N PRO A 467 -13.09 65.33 41.65
CA PRO A 467 -14.36 65.75 42.23
C PRO A 467 -14.86 67.06 41.60
N PRO A 468 -16.19 67.29 41.60
CA PRO A 468 -16.76 68.56 41.17
C PRO A 468 -16.20 69.77 41.91
N SER A 469 -16.26 70.93 41.27
CA SER A 469 -15.92 72.21 41.90
C SER A 469 -16.87 72.53 43.06
N ARG A 470 -16.37 73.24 44.07
CA ARG A 470 -17.15 73.62 45.26
C ARG A 470 -18.32 74.53 44.85
N PRO A 471 -19.57 74.26 45.29
CA PRO A 471 -20.70 75.16 45.05
C PRO A 471 -20.40 76.60 45.48
N GLN A 472 -20.83 77.56 44.67
CA GLN A 472 -20.55 78.99 44.90
C GLN A 472 -21.82 79.80 45.05
N ARG A 473 -21.69 81.01 45.60
CA ARG A 473 -22.79 81.98 45.78
C ARG A 473 -24.02 81.40 46.47
N ILE A 474 -23.81 80.63 47.53
CA ILE A 474 -24.94 80.12 48.32
C ILE A 474 -25.73 81.30 48.88
N LYS A 475 -27.04 81.29 48.67
CA LYS A 475 -27.98 82.30 49.11
C LYS A 475 -29.23 81.63 49.71
N LEU A 476 -29.74 82.20 50.79
CA LEU A 476 -31.04 81.84 51.36
C LEU A 476 -32.05 82.94 50.99
N THR A 477 -33.15 82.58 50.33
CA THR A 477 -34.22 83.50 49.92
C THR A 477 -35.53 83.09 50.61
N PRO A 478 -36.11 83.92 51.50
CA PRO A 478 -37.36 83.59 52.18
C PRO A 478 -38.51 83.33 51.20
N LEU A 479 -39.34 82.32 51.48
CA LEU A 479 -40.52 81.96 50.69
C LEU A 479 -41.81 82.19 51.50
N THR A 480 -41.88 81.60 52.70
CA THR A 480 -42.99 81.75 53.65
C THR A 480 -42.45 82.27 54.99
N LEU A 481 -43.30 82.37 56.02
CA LEU A 481 -42.86 82.73 57.37
C LEU A 481 -41.85 81.75 57.97
N ASP A 482 -41.87 80.48 57.56
CA ASP A 482 -41.09 79.38 58.14
C ASP A 482 -40.28 78.57 57.10
N SER A 483 -40.21 79.04 55.86
CA SER A 483 -39.45 78.36 54.80
C SER A 483 -38.69 79.33 53.90
N ALA A 484 -37.59 78.84 53.35
CA ALA A 484 -36.74 79.59 52.44
C ALA A 484 -36.12 78.66 51.38
N GLU A 485 -35.84 79.21 50.21
CA GLU A 485 -35.06 78.54 49.17
C GLU A 485 -33.58 78.78 49.41
N LEU A 486 -32.82 77.70 49.64
CA LEU A 486 -31.37 77.71 49.58
C LEU A 486 -30.96 77.48 48.12
N SER A 487 -30.26 78.43 47.51
CA SER A 487 -29.82 78.38 46.11
C SER A 487 -28.31 78.61 45.99
N TRP A 488 -27.69 78.06 44.95
CA TRP A 488 -26.27 78.18 44.65
C TRP A 488 -26.02 78.24 43.13
N MET A 489 -24.81 78.58 42.71
CA MET A 489 -24.39 78.42 41.32
C MET A 489 -24.01 76.97 41.03
N ALA A 490 -24.27 76.52 39.80
CA ALA A 490 -23.85 75.21 39.34
C ALA A 490 -22.33 75.03 39.49
N SER A 491 -21.95 73.88 40.07
CA SER A 491 -20.60 73.36 40.05
C SER A 491 -20.22 72.86 38.65
N GLU A 492 -18.93 72.77 38.40
CA GLU A 492 -18.32 72.29 37.15
C GLU A 492 -17.47 71.06 37.44
N ASP A 493 -17.36 70.18 36.46
CA ASP A 493 -16.64 68.92 36.54
C ASP A 493 -16.21 68.49 35.14
N ASN A 494 -15.15 67.69 35.01
CA ASN A 494 -14.59 67.17 33.76
C ASN A 494 -15.50 66.15 33.07
N VAL A 495 -16.25 65.33 33.83
CA VAL A 495 -17.20 64.36 33.28
C VAL A 495 -18.65 64.81 33.50
N GLY A 496 -18.89 65.58 34.57
CA GLY A 496 -20.15 66.28 34.81
C GLY A 496 -20.72 66.04 36.20
N VAL A 497 -21.43 67.06 36.70
CA VAL A 497 -22.10 67.02 38.00
C VAL A 497 -23.46 66.34 37.88
N THR A 498 -23.75 65.36 38.73
CA THR A 498 -25.01 64.60 38.71
C THR A 498 -25.99 65.02 39.80
N GLY A 499 -25.52 65.72 40.84
CA GLY A 499 -26.39 66.16 41.93
C GLY A 499 -25.68 66.97 42.99
N TYR A 500 -26.46 67.36 43.99
CA TYR A 500 -25.98 68.04 45.19
C TYR A 500 -26.54 67.39 46.44
N GLU A 501 -25.86 67.59 47.55
CA GLU A 501 -26.32 67.22 48.87
C GLU A 501 -26.31 68.45 49.78
N VAL A 502 -27.38 68.61 50.54
CA VAL A 502 -27.60 69.73 51.47
C VAL A 502 -27.81 69.19 52.88
N ARG A 503 -27.26 69.86 53.89
CA ARG A 503 -27.64 69.63 55.29
C ARG A 503 -27.74 70.93 56.09
N ARG A 504 -28.58 70.92 57.12
CA ARG A 504 -28.78 72.02 58.07
C ARG A 504 -28.24 71.61 59.43
N ASN A 505 -27.48 72.48 60.09
CA ASN A 505 -26.97 72.32 61.46
C ASN A 505 -26.31 70.97 61.75
N GLY A 506 -25.58 70.42 60.77
CA GLY A 506 -24.87 69.14 60.93
C GLY A 506 -25.76 67.89 60.92
N VAL A 507 -27.05 68.02 60.62
CA VAL A 507 -27.98 66.89 60.43
C VAL A 507 -27.60 66.07 59.18
N ALA A 508 -28.28 64.94 58.95
CA ALA A 508 -28.08 64.08 57.78
C ALA A 508 -28.21 64.85 56.44
N TRP A 509 -27.44 64.40 55.46
CA TRP A 509 -27.47 64.92 54.09
C TRP A 509 -28.77 64.57 53.38
N VAL A 510 -29.30 65.52 52.63
CA VAL A 510 -30.48 65.39 51.78
C VAL A 510 -30.07 65.70 50.34
N ARG A 511 -30.50 64.87 49.38
CA ARG A 511 -30.21 65.09 47.96
C ARG A 511 -31.02 66.25 47.40
N ALA A 512 -30.38 67.04 46.53
CA ALA A 512 -30.98 68.09 45.72
C ALA A 512 -30.66 67.84 44.24
N ASN A 513 -31.70 67.79 43.40
CA ASN A 513 -31.60 67.45 41.97
C ASN A 513 -31.36 68.68 41.07
N GLY A 514 -30.86 69.78 41.64
CA GLY A 514 -30.65 71.04 40.95
C GLY A 514 -29.84 72.00 41.81
N THR A 515 -29.82 73.27 41.43
CA THR A 515 -29.04 74.31 42.13
C THR A 515 -29.79 75.02 43.24
N SER A 516 -30.88 74.42 43.71
CA SER A 516 -31.62 74.90 44.88
C SER A 516 -32.31 73.78 45.66
N HIS A 517 -32.65 74.08 46.92
CA HIS A 517 -33.37 73.21 47.82
C HIS A 517 -34.20 74.03 48.82
N THR A 518 -35.47 73.65 49.01
CA THR A 518 -36.36 74.31 49.98
C THR A 518 -36.07 73.82 51.39
N ILE A 519 -35.82 74.77 52.29
CA ILE A 519 -35.65 74.54 53.73
C ILE A 519 -36.94 74.94 54.44
N ASN A 520 -37.48 74.02 55.24
CA ASN A 520 -38.67 74.25 56.07
C ASN A 520 -38.33 74.32 57.56
N GLY A 521 -39.26 74.82 58.38
CA GLY A 521 -39.12 74.91 59.83
C GLY A 521 -38.04 75.92 60.27
N LEU A 522 -37.93 77.04 59.56
CA LEU A 522 -37.10 78.18 59.94
C LEU A 522 -37.84 79.02 60.98
N VAL A 523 -37.09 79.57 61.93
CA VAL A 523 -37.64 80.39 63.01
C VAL A 523 -37.02 81.78 62.91
N ASP A 524 -37.87 82.81 62.97
CA ASP A 524 -37.43 84.20 62.84
C ASP A 524 -36.37 84.56 63.88
N GLY A 525 -35.28 85.17 63.42
CA GLY A 525 -34.15 85.56 64.25
C GLY A 525 -33.19 84.43 64.66
N VAL A 526 -33.45 83.18 64.29
CA VAL A 526 -32.53 82.05 64.58
C VAL A 526 -31.40 82.00 63.53
N ILE A 527 -30.18 81.71 64.00
CA ILE A 527 -29.01 81.50 63.13
C ILE A 527 -28.88 80.02 62.82
N ASP A 528 -28.99 79.69 61.53
CA ASP A 528 -28.78 78.35 61.00
C ASP A 528 -27.51 78.29 60.16
N THR A 529 -26.88 77.11 60.11
CA THR A 529 -25.77 76.83 59.19
C THR A 529 -26.19 75.79 58.17
N PHE A 530 -26.10 76.16 56.90
CA PHE A 530 -26.37 75.30 55.76
C PHE A 530 -25.05 74.87 55.12
N GLU A 531 -24.99 73.62 54.71
CA GLU A 531 -23.85 73.04 54.00
C GLU A 531 -24.32 72.40 52.71
N VAL A 532 -23.62 72.67 51.61
CA VAL A 532 -23.91 72.16 50.27
C VAL A 532 -22.65 71.58 49.65
N ARG A 533 -22.74 70.38 49.06
CA ARG A 533 -21.66 69.78 48.25
C ARG A 533 -22.21 69.19 46.96
N ALA A 534 -21.41 69.16 45.92
CA ALA A 534 -21.75 68.57 44.63
C ALA A 534 -21.23 67.12 44.54
N SER A 535 -21.89 66.30 43.73
CA SER A 535 -21.50 64.91 43.43
C SER A 535 -21.53 64.66 41.92
N ASP A 536 -20.63 63.82 41.43
CA ASP A 536 -20.60 63.34 40.04
C ASP A 536 -21.19 61.92 39.90
N ALA A 537 -21.06 61.30 38.73
CA ALA A 537 -21.52 59.92 38.49
C ALA A 537 -20.61 58.86 39.12
N ALA A 538 -19.35 59.19 39.37
CA ALA A 538 -18.36 58.33 40.03
C ALA A 538 -18.43 58.38 41.56
N ASN A 539 -19.37 59.16 42.12
CA ASN A 539 -19.52 59.48 43.53
C ASN A 539 -18.34 60.28 44.15
N ASN A 540 -17.56 60.99 43.34
CA ASN A 540 -16.63 61.97 43.85
C ASN A 540 -17.42 63.17 44.41
N LEU A 541 -17.00 63.65 45.58
CA LEU A 541 -17.68 64.73 46.31
C LEU A 541 -16.83 65.99 46.32
N SER A 542 -17.44 67.13 46.01
CA SER A 542 -16.77 68.43 46.11
C SER A 542 -16.41 68.76 47.57
N ARG A 543 -15.53 69.75 47.75
CA ARG A 543 -15.47 70.47 49.04
C ARG A 543 -16.82 71.08 49.35
N SER A 544 -17.21 71.07 50.62
CA SER A 544 -18.44 71.69 51.09
C SER A 544 -18.40 73.22 51.02
N ALA A 545 -19.54 73.80 50.68
CA ALA A 545 -19.80 75.21 50.78
C ALA A 545 -20.78 75.48 51.93
N TYR A 546 -20.55 76.57 52.67
CA TYR A 546 -21.26 76.88 53.91
C TYR A 546 -21.96 78.23 53.80
N LEU A 547 -23.15 78.33 54.39
CA LEU A 547 -23.87 79.57 54.64
C LEU A 547 -24.38 79.58 56.08
N THR A 548 -23.82 80.44 56.92
CA THR A 548 -24.38 80.75 58.23
C THR A 548 -25.23 82.02 58.10
N HIS A 549 -26.52 81.91 58.37
CA HIS A 549 -27.47 83.00 58.13
C HIS A 549 -28.48 83.11 59.26
N LYS A 550 -28.71 84.34 59.73
CA LYS A 550 -29.82 84.64 60.64
C LYS A 550 -31.09 84.76 59.82
N TYR A 551 -31.99 83.80 59.95
CA TYR A 551 -33.23 83.83 59.21
C TYR A 551 -34.06 85.05 59.63
N SER A 552 -34.56 85.79 58.64
CA SER A 552 -35.51 86.88 58.82
C SER A 552 -36.73 86.53 57.98
N GLN A 553 -37.86 86.35 58.64
CA GLN A 553 -39.10 86.02 57.94
C GLN A 553 -39.51 87.18 57.00
N PRO A 554 -40.19 86.88 55.88
CA PRO A 554 -40.69 87.93 55.00
C PRO A 554 -41.76 88.77 55.72
N LEU A 555 -41.83 90.06 55.38
CA LEU A 555 -42.81 90.97 55.96
C LEU A 555 -44.17 90.79 55.25
N LEU A 556 -45.21 90.50 56.03
CA LEU A 556 -46.60 90.51 55.57
C LEU A 556 -47.15 91.94 55.56
N PRO A 557 -48.16 92.24 54.73
CA PRO A 557 -48.91 93.49 54.87
C PRO A 557 -49.57 93.58 56.25
N GLY A 558 -49.75 94.79 56.76
CA GLY A 558 -50.58 94.99 57.95
C GLY A 558 -52.06 94.66 57.68
N ALA A 559 -52.89 94.63 58.71
CA ALA A 559 -54.33 94.53 58.52
C ALA A 559 -54.88 95.80 57.84
N PRO A 560 -55.85 95.69 56.91
CA PRO A 560 -56.63 96.85 56.48
C PRO A 560 -57.25 97.55 57.68
N THR A 561 -57.56 98.84 57.56
CA THR A 561 -58.17 99.59 58.67
C THR A 561 -59.44 100.29 58.25
N ASN A 562 -60.20 100.82 59.21
CA ASN A 562 -61.32 101.74 58.96
C ASN A 562 -62.37 101.23 57.93
N PHE A 563 -62.97 100.08 58.22
CA PHE A 563 -64.05 99.53 57.38
C PHE A 563 -65.27 100.46 57.39
N ARG A 564 -65.79 100.76 56.19
CA ARG A 564 -66.92 101.66 55.95
C ARG A 564 -67.87 101.02 54.95
N VAL A 565 -69.17 101.26 55.14
CA VAL A 565 -70.23 100.77 54.25
C VAL A 565 -71.08 101.95 53.81
N LYS A 566 -71.20 102.15 52.50
CA LYS A 566 -72.21 103.04 51.91
C LYS A 566 -73.40 102.20 51.49
N THR A 567 -74.54 102.41 52.15
CA THR A 567 -75.78 101.64 51.94
C THR A 567 -76.50 102.07 50.66
N GLY A 568 -77.13 101.12 49.97
CA GLY A 568 -77.83 101.29 48.70
C GLY A 568 -78.31 99.95 48.15
N LEU A 569 -78.94 99.92 46.97
CA LEU A 569 -79.37 98.68 46.30
C LEU A 569 -78.19 97.69 46.09
N VAL A 570 -76.99 98.23 45.88
CA VAL A 570 -75.72 97.50 45.91
C VAL A 570 -74.83 98.23 46.92
N PRO A 571 -74.50 97.63 48.07
CA PRO A 571 -73.66 98.30 49.06
C PRO A 571 -72.25 98.49 48.51
N LEU A 572 -71.63 99.64 48.77
CA LEU A 572 -70.21 99.85 48.50
C LEU A 572 -69.43 99.71 49.80
N LEU A 573 -68.56 98.71 49.84
CA LEU A 573 -67.64 98.46 50.95
C LEU A 573 -66.34 99.22 50.66
N GLU A 574 -65.86 99.98 51.64
CA GLU A 574 -64.60 100.71 51.57
C GLU A 574 -63.77 100.43 52.83
N TRP A 575 -62.45 100.44 52.69
CA TRP A 575 -61.53 100.35 53.81
C TRP A 575 -60.34 101.27 53.57
N ASP A 576 -59.49 101.44 54.57
CA ASP A 576 -58.20 102.08 54.43
C ASP A 576 -57.11 101.02 54.26
N ARG A 577 -56.11 101.38 53.45
CA ARG A 577 -54.91 100.56 53.26
C ARG A 577 -54.22 100.29 54.60
N PRO A 578 -53.56 99.12 54.77
CA PRO A 578 -52.81 98.84 55.98
C PRO A 578 -51.75 99.89 56.31
N ASN A 579 -51.65 100.23 57.59
CA ASN A 579 -50.54 101.03 58.11
C ASN A 579 -49.33 100.10 58.34
N GLY A 580 -48.29 100.22 57.51
CA GLY A 580 -47.10 99.38 57.64
C GLY A 580 -46.06 99.60 56.54
N PRO A 581 -44.86 99.02 56.69
CA PRO A 581 -43.76 99.20 55.74
C PRO A 581 -43.98 98.46 54.41
N VAL A 582 -44.94 97.53 54.36
CA VAL A 582 -45.24 96.71 53.17
C VAL A 582 -46.61 97.07 52.60
N SER A 583 -46.59 97.44 51.33
CA SER A 583 -47.76 97.63 50.50
C SER A 583 -48.37 96.27 50.12
N PRO A 584 -49.68 96.03 50.32
CA PRO A 584 -50.32 94.82 49.80
C PRO A 584 -50.45 94.85 48.28
N ASP A 585 -50.41 93.65 47.70
CA ASP A 585 -50.66 93.38 46.28
C ASP A 585 -52.17 93.33 45.97
N GLY A 586 -52.99 93.02 46.98
CA GLY A 586 -54.44 93.05 46.89
C GLY A 586 -55.13 92.70 48.23
N TYR A 587 -56.43 92.50 48.17
CA TYR A 587 -57.28 92.17 49.30
C TYR A 587 -58.16 90.95 48.97
N LYS A 588 -58.25 90.01 49.92
CA LYS A 588 -59.25 88.93 49.90
C LYS A 588 -60.35 89.28 50.89
N ILE A 589 -61.59 89.21 50.43
CA ILE A 589 -62.78 89.60 51.17
C ILE A 589 -63.68 88.38 51.30
N ALA A 590 -64.04 88.01 52.52
CA ALA A 590 -65.01 86.97 52.82
C ALA A 590 -66.27 87.62 53.41
N ILE A 591 -67.41 87.46 52.73
CA ILE A 591 -68.71 87.99 53.20
C ILE A 591 -69.58 86.81 53.64
N THR A 592 -69.89 86.74 54.94
CA THR A 592 -70.61 85.62 55.55
C THR A 592 -72.06 86.00 55.84
N GLY A 593 -73.00 85.26 55.24
CA GLY A 593 -74.43 85.45 55.45
C GLY A 593 -74.99 84.72 56.69
N PRO A 594 -76.29 84.91 57.01
CA PRO A 594 -76.91 84.43 58.25
C PRO A 594 -76.89 82.90 58.47
N GLN A 595 -76.81 82.12 57.39
CA GLN A 595 -76.73 80.65 57.43
C GLN A 595 -75.27 80.15 57.43
N GLY A 596 -74.30 81.04 57.64
CA GLY A 596 -72.86 80.71 57.59
C GLY A 596 -72.29 80.59 56.18
N THR A 597 -73.06 80.90 55.13
CA THR A 597 -72.57 80.89 53.74
C THR A 597 -71.52 81.99 53.53
N VAL A 598 -70.29 81.60 53.16
CA VAL A 598 -69.19 82.53 52.87
C VAL A 598 -69.11 82.80 51.37
N LEU A 599 -69.19 84.08 50.98
CA LEU A 599 -68.99 84.57 49.63
C LEU A 599 -67.59 85.17 49.51
N PRO A 600 -66.66 84.53 48.78
CA PRO A 600 -65.31 85.05 48.59
C PRO A 600 -65.27 86.07 47.45
N TYR A 601 -64.50 87.13 47.65
CA TYR A 601 -64.18 88.15 46.66
C TYR A 601 -62.71 88.52 46.76
N GLU A 602 -62.17 89.08 45.67
CA GLU A 602 -60.85 89.70 45.66
C GLU A 602 -60.96 91.11 45.09
N SER A 603 -60.12 92.02 45.58
CA SER A 603 -60.00 93.37 45.06
C SER A 603 -58.56 93.84 45.11
N ILE A 604 -58.10 94.52 44.06
CA ILE A 604 -56.82 95.24 44.05
C ILE A 604 -56.96 96.69 44.54
N LYS A 605 -58.19 97.11 44.86
CA LYS A 605 -58.51 98.45 45.36
C LYS A 605 -59.03 98.35 46.79
N GLU A 606 -59.03 99.45 47.51
CA GLU A 606 -59.58 99.57 48.86
C GLU A 606 -61.12 99.63 48.89
N SER A 607 -61.78 98.99 47.92
CA SER A 607 -63.24 98.96 47.81
C SER A 607 -63.76 97.72 47.07
N LEU A 608 -65.02 97.38 47.34
CA LEU A 608 -65.77 96.28 46.70
C LEU A 608 -67.27 96.60 46.68
N ALA A 609 -67.95 96.33 45.55
CA ALA A 609 -69.40 96.43 45.43
C ALA A 609 -70.01 95.03 45.20
N PRO A 610 -70.31 94.26 46.26
CA PRO A 610 -70.80 92.90 46.14
C PRO A 610 -72.31 92.85 45.84
N VAL A 611 -72.77 91.79 45.17
CA VAL A 611 -74.20 91.50 44.99
C VAL A 611 -74.67 90.68 46.20
N LEU A 612 -75.58 91.24 46.99
CA LEU A 612 -76.06 90.65 48.25
C LEU A 612 -77.59 90.69 48.32
N LEU A 613 -78.17 89.84 49.17
CA LEU A 613 -79.61 89.88 49.40
C LEU A 613 -79.96 91.15 50.19
N PRO A 614 -81.06 91.84 49.83
CA PRO A 614 -81.50 93.03 50.54
C PRO A 614 -81.91 92.65 51.98
N LEU A 615 -81.88 93.65 52.87
CA LEU A 615 -82.34 93.54 54.27
C LEU A 615 -81.66 92.41 55.08
N THR A 616 -80.46 91.99 54.67
CA THR A 616 -79.74 90.87 55.27
C THR A 616 -78.45 91.37 55.92
N ARG A 617 -78.20 90.97 57.17
CA ARG A 617 -76.92 91.24 57.86
C ARG A 617 -75.85 90.31 57.33
N TYR A 618 -74.67 90.85 57.03
CA TYR A 618 -73.49 90.07 56.66
C TYR A 618 -72.29 90.46 57.52
N ASP A 619 -71.50 89.48 57.92
CA ASP A 619 -70.19 89.70 58.51
C ASP A 619 -69.14 89.72 57.39
N VAL A 620 -68.19 90.64 57.46
CA VAL A 620 -67.15 90.84 56.43
C VAL A 620 -65.78 90.67 57.07
N GLU A 621 -64.94 89.83 56.48
CA GLU A 621 -63.52 89.72 56.81
C GLU A 621 -62.68 90.13 55.60
N ILE A 622 -61.76 91.07 55.79
CA ILE A 622 -60.88 91.60 54.75
C ILE A 622 -59.44 91.35 55.18
N VAL A 623 -58.70 90.56 54.41
CA VAL A 623 -57.25 90.42 54.58
C VAL A 623 -56.55 91.07 53.41
N ALA A 624 -55.49 91.83 53.69
CA ALA A 624 -54.56 92.27 52.67
C ALA A 624 -53.58 91.13 52.38
N TYR A 625 -53.11 90.95 51.15
CA TYR A 625 -52.13 89.90 50.84
C TYR A 625 -50.96 90.44 50.03
N ASN A 626 -49.83 89.74 50.13
CA ASN A 626 -48.72 89.86 49.20
C ASN A 626 -48.23 88.47 48.77
N ASN A 627 -47.16 88.43 47.99
CA ASN A 627 -46.50 87.20 47.53
C ASN A 627 -46.04 86.24 48.66
N HIS A 628 -46.02 86.68 49.92
CA HIS A 628 -45.56 85.90 51.08
C HIS A 628 -46.69 85.47 52.03
N GLY A 629 -47.91 85.97 51.85
CA GLY A 629 -49.07 85.57 52.65
C GLY A 629 -50.10 86.66 52.87
N ASN A 630 -51.06 86.36 53.75
CA ASN A 630 -52.15 87.25 54.12
C ASN A 630 -51.86 87.96 55.45
N SER A 631 -52.31 89.21 55.58
CA SER A 631 -52.37 89.95 56.84
C SER A 631 -53.39 89.34 57.81
N PRO A 632 -53.39 89.77 59.09
CA PRO A 632 -54.57 89.64 59.95
C PRO A 632 -55.81 90.28 59.30
N ALA A 633 -57.00 89.77 59.63
CA ALA A 633 -58.25 90.25 59.04
C ALA A 633 -58.77 91.53 59.72
N LEU A 634 -59.18 92.50 58.90
CA LEU A 634 -60.12 93.54 59.30
C LEU A 634 -61.53 92.94 59.30
N ARG A 635 -62.24 93.07 60.42
CA ARG A 635 -63.62 92.58 60.55
C ARG A 635 -64.60 93.75 60.51
N GLY A 636 -65.68 93.56 59.77
CA GLY A 636 -66.74 94.54 59.59
C GLY A 636 -68.11 93.87 59.51
N VAL A 637 -69.17 94.68 59.52
CA VAL A 637 -70.54 94.21 59.39
C VAL A 637 -71.27 95.09 58.38
N ILE A 638 -71.99 94.46 57.46
CA ILE A 638 -72.99 95.14 56.63
C ILE A 638 -74.30 95.10 57.41
N PRO A 639 -74.80 96.24 57.92
CA PRO A 639 -76.00 96.27 58.73
C PRO A 639 -77.25 96.04 57.88
N VAL A 640 -78.33 95.60 58.53
CA VAL A 640 -79.66 95.61 57.92
C VAL A 640 -80.05 97.08 57.74
N SER A 641 -80.10 97.55 56.49
CA SER A 641 -80.56 98.92 56.20
C SER A 641 -82.08 98.97 56.37
N ALA A 642 -82.61 99.85 57.21
CA ALA A 642 -84.04 100.17 57.21
C ALA A 642 -84.36 100.84 55.87
N GLY A 643 -85.35 100.36 55.13
CA GLY A 643 -85.79 101.02 53.91
C GLY A 643 -86.23 102.44 54.24
N GLU A 644 -85.63 103.44 53.58
CA GLU A 644 -86.30 104.72 53.36
C GLU A 644 -87.33 104.59 52.25
#